data_AF-W4H927-F1
#
_entry.id   AF-W4H927-F1
#
_cell.length_a   1.000
_cell.length_b   1.000
_cell.length_c   1.000
_cell.angle_alpha   90.00
_cell.angle_beta   90.00
_cell.angle_gamma   90.00
#
_symmetry.space_group_name_H-M   'P 1'
#
loop_
_entity.id
_entity.type
_entity.pdbx_description
1 polymer ?
#
loop_
_entity_poly.entity_id
_entity_poly.type
_entity_poly.pdbx_seq_one_letter_code
_entity_poly.pdbx_strand_id
1 'polypeptide(L)'
;MLLVSTWFWWSCWWWAGLHRQADAVSIGGSVESTLASFHHPFLEILTPVNGQVAETTEVDIELVVREITMPSSFRGTKICLGIHAKNAVPTSNGDTETGLTEFCFDQTSSKVFHAQNLVAGMSYTVRVFLVDRGNVIAVSMRHFRVAAIAIPGHAGLVTILTALQHAVTLHDTDAAVGIYRRILVESPEHSHTLHLLGLTKLRAGRAMEAIPYLQQALRANATIEALHNTLGLCLKEVGRSADAAWHFEKALALRPSYVEARFNLGTLWQATQVYDRAIDEFRTLAAMVQANSLDLTVAHQRDVFVRLCGAYQGASRRDDALGCLNDALALWPHDTDFINERGNWYLNAGYLDLAHDDYQVAADAGALVATFNLALVKEAMGHTNDSINVYANLLQLTETRHLSTSHIRMVQAGVVPRVLPFDSALVDQARQDMGRRLDAMLQQDSITTVDWTDLMTNQFPTGYHLISHPHNNNQLKQKLATMLEMYAPSLKTPSFLGRSYSTIPRELRHRSRIGFVAEDSHVLDLVHALDQSSFDVFLFTVSSSAAANVARQLGLRHVHFVALPAGVGPSAVEIQRHDLDVLIYADVGANKWSYFLSFAKLAPVQAAWALGYSDTSGVRAIDYVVTSEYEYPDFDRQHYSETPFALKGLGLYQTQSMAPNTTTYPLTSRAHIRQLLVQEFHLPKSFHFYFVAEVFDLGCEITYI
;
A
#
# COMPACT_ATOMS: atom_id res chain seq x y z
N MET A 1 22.74 30.84 -11.94
CA MET A 1 23.24 32.17 -12.34
C MET A 1 22.54 32.55 -13.64
N LEU A 2 21.43 33.28 -13.59
CA LEU A 2 21.27 34.75 -13.48
C LEU A 2 21.56 35.51 -14.79
N LEU A 3 20.54 36.30 -15.19
CA LEU A 3 20.49 37.53 -16.02
C LEU A 3 19.82 37.33 -17.40
N VAL A 4 18.54 37.66 -17.58
CA VAL A 4 17.85 38.99 -17.65
C VAL A 4 18.18 39.77 -18.93
N SER A 5 17.20 39.87 -19.83
CA SER A 5 16.76 41.08 -20.57
C SER A 5 15.58 40.66 -21.46
N THR A 6 14.33 41.02 -21.14
CA THR A 6 13.60 42.19 -21.68
C THR A 6 13.83 42.42 -23.18
N TRP A 7 12.74 42.48 -23.96
CA TRP A 7 12.43 43.47 -25.00
C TRP A 7 10.92 43.34 -25.32
N PHE A 8 10.30 44.48 -25.61
CA PHE A 8 8.86 44.77 -25.49
C PHE A 8 8.49 45.64 -26.71
N TRP A 9 7.21 45.59 -27.13
CA TRP A 9 6.45 46.48 -28.06
C TRP A 9 6.42 46.10 -29.56
N TRP A 10 5.31 46.14 -30.31
CA TRP A 10 3.87 46.51 -30.11
C TRP A 10 3.07 45.99 -31.36
N SER A 11 1.87 45.41 -31.27
CA SER A 11 0.49 46.01 -31.24
C SER A 11 -0.35 45.73 -32.51
N CYS A 12 -1.68 45.70 -32.31
CA CYS A 12 -2.82 45.78 -33.27
C CYS A 12 -3.38 44.45 -33.83
N TRP A 13 -4.69 44.12 -33.82
CA TRP A 13 -5.97 44.80 -33.52
C TRP A 13 -7.01 43.75 -33.09
N TRP A 14 -7.95 44.11 -32.22
CA TRP A 14 -9.19 43.36 -31.95
C TRP A 14 -10.37 44.35 -31.97
N TRP A 15 -11.35 44.12 -32.84
CA TRP A 15 -12.66 44.78 -32.80
C TRP A 15 -13.77 43.92 -33.41
N ALA A 16 -14.98 44.25 -32.97
CA ALA A 16 -16.30 43.68 -33.23
C ALA A 16 -16.60 42.36 -32.46
N GLY A 17 -17.61 42.29 -31.60
CA GLY A 17 -18.72 43.18 -31.33
C GLY A 17 -19.95 42.34 -31.02
N LEU A 18 -20.64 42.63 -29.92
CA LEU A 18 -22.05 42.28 -29.75
C LEU A 18 -22.66 43.23 -28.71
N HIS A 19 -23.40 44.18 -29.26
CA HIS A 19 -24.23 45.16 -28.57
C HIS A 19 -25.30 44.51 -27.69
N ARG A 20 -25.55 45.09 -26.51
CA ARG A 20 -26.91 45.20 -25.98
C ARG A 20 -27.24 46.68 -25.82
N GLN A 21 -28.28 47.09 -26.54
CA GLN A 21 -28.92 48.40 -26.46
C GLN A 21 -29.45 48.62 -25.04
N ALA A 22 -29.15 49.79 -24.47
CA ALA A 22 -29.92 50.35 -23.37
C ALA A 22 -30.71 51.52 -23.97
N ASP A 23 -32.03 51.35 -24.04
CA ASP A 23 -32.96 52.40 -24.44
C ASP A 23 -32.96 53.49 -23.37
N ALA A 24 -32.44 54.67 -23.72
CA ALA A 24 -32.59 55.88 -22.95
C ALA A 24 -33.96 56.49 -23.26
N VAL A 25 -34.89 56.40 -22.31
CA VAL A 25 -36.10 57.24 -22.32
C VAL A 25 -35.74 58.56 -21.64
N SER A 26 -35.65 59.63 -22.45
CA SER A 26 -35.56 60.99 -21.94
C SER A 26 -36.93 61.47 -21.49
N ILE A 27 -37.07 61.91 -20.24
CA ILE A 27 -38.10 62.86 -19.82
C ILE A 27 -37.38 63.93 -18.99
N GLY A 28 -37.47 65.18 -19.47
CA GLY A 28 -36.58 66.28 -19.08
C GLY A 28 -36.84 66.94 -17.73
N GLY A 29 -35.84 67.73 -17.27
CA GLY A 29 -35.96 68.66 -16.15
C GLY A 29 -34.68 68.90 -15.34
N SER A 30 -33.72 69.61 -15.93
CA SER A 30 -32.58 70.36 -15.34
C SER A 30 -32.07 70.10 -13.90
N VAL A 31 -30.98 69.32 -13.75
CA VAL A 31 -29.89 69.51 -12.73
C VAL A 31 -28.58 68.86 -13.24
N GLU A 32 -28.08 69.21 -14.45
CA GLU A 32 -27.01 68.43 -15.11
C GLU A 32 -25.58 69.02 -15.07
N SER A 33 -25.32 70.18 -14.46
CA SER A 33 -24.02 70.84 -14.66
C SER A 33 -22.94 70.61 -13.58
N THR A 34 -23.10 69.68 -12.64
CA THR A 34 -22.10 69.48 -11.55
C THR A 34 -21.62 68.04 -11.33
N LEU A 35 -22.23 67.04 -11.97
CA LEU A 35 -21.94 65.61 -11.69
C LEU A 35 -21.18 64.89 -12.83
N ALA A 36 -21.00 65.51 -13.99
CA ALA A 36 -20.46 64.87 -15.19
C ALA A 36 -18.93 64.59 -15.19
N SER A 37 -18.22 64.82 -14.09
CA SER A 37 -16.73 64.80 -14.07
C SER A 37 -16.10 63.65 -13.28
N PHE A 38 -16.88 62.69 -12.76
CA PHE A 38 -16.34 61.66 -11.87
C PHE A 38 -16.23 60.30 -12.57
N HIS A 39 -15.00 59.81 -12.70
CA HIS A 39 -14.71 58.49 -13.29
C HIS A 39 -15.11 57.29 -12.40
N HIS A 40 -15.49 57.51 -11.14
CA HIS A 40 -15.96 56.47 -10.22
C HIS A 40 -17.17 56.95 -9.39
N PRO A 41 -18.18 56.10 -9.12
CA PRO A 41 -19.32 56.46 -8.28
C PRO A 41 -18.89 56.64 -6.82
N PHE A 42 -19.32 57.73 -6.18
CA PHE A 42 -19.00 58.03 -4.77
C PHE A 42 -19.72 57.15 -3.75
N LEU A 43 -20.83 56.53 -4.19
CA LEU A 43 -21.68 55.66 -3.40
C LEU A 43 -21.79 54.32 -4.12
N GLU A 44 -21.23 53.27 -3.53
CA GLU A 44 -21.15 51.94 -4.14
C GLU A 44 -21.72 50.89 -3.19
N ILE A 45 -22.55 49.98 -3.72
CA ILE A 45 -22.99 48.77 -3.03
C ILE A 45 -22.05 47.66 -3.49
N LEU A 46 -21.23 47.15 -2.57
CA LEU A 46 -20.30 46.05 -2.83
C LEU A 46 -21.02 44.71 -2.82
N THR A 47 -21.89 44.50 -1.84
CA THR A 47 -22.75 43.34 -1.71
C THR A 47 -24.19 43.78 -1.41
N PRO A 48 -25.21 43.13 -1.99
CA PRO A 48 -25.11 42.06 -2.98
C PRO A 48 -24.71 42.58 -4.38
N VAL A 49 -24.08 41.74 -5.19
CA VAL A 49 -23.78 42.07 -6.60
C VAL A 49 -25.01 41.88 -7.49
N ASN A 50 -25.03 42.56 -8.65
CA ASN A 50 -26.14 42.41 -9.59
C ASN A 50 -26.23 40.97 -10.10
N GLY A 51 -27.41 40.36 -9.97
CA GLY A 51 -27.66 38.97 -10.35
C GLY A 51 -27.22 37.94 -9.30
N GLN A 52 -26.77 38.37 -8.11
CA GLN A 52 -26.42 37.46 -7.03
C GLN A 52 -27.62 36.59 -6.63
N VAL A 53 -27.35 35.31 -6.41
CA VAL A 53 -28.28 34.36 -5.82
C VAL A 53 -27.91 34.18 -4.36
N ALA A 54 -28.74 34.69 -3.45
CA ALA A 54 -28.52 34.57 -2.02
C ALA A 54 -28.81 33.13 -1.55
N GLU A 55 -27.88 32.57 -0.79
CA GLU A 55 -27.92 31.20 -0.30
C GLU A 55 -28.82 31.00 0.92
N THR A 56 -29.12 32.09 1.63
CA THR A 56 -29.93 32.15 2.86
C THR A 56 -30.98 33.24 2.76
N THR A 57 -31.88 33.30 3.74
CA THR A 57 -32.88 34.37 3.91
C THR A 57 -32.28 35.64 4.54
N GLU A 58 -30.96 35.69 4.68
CA GLU A 58 -30.22 36.78 5.28
C GLU A 58 -29.14 37.26 4.31
N VAL A 59 -29.05 38.57 4.08
CA VAL A 59 -28.07 39.14 3.15
C VAL A 59 -27.43 40.37 3.78
N ASP A 60 -26.10 40.36 3.80
CA ASP A 60 -25.32 41.52 4.17
C ASP A 60 -25.26 42.49 2.99
N ILE A 61 -25.59 43.76 3.28
CA ILE A 61 -25.50 44.86 2.35
C ILE A 61 -24.31 45.71 2.77
N GLU A 62 -23.20 45.55 2.07
CA GLU A 62 -22.00 46.34 2.30
C GLU A 62 -21.98 47.57 1.40
N LEU A 63 -21.92 48.73 2.04
CA LEU A 63 -21.87 50.03 1.38
C LEU A 63 -20.51 50.66 1.57
N VAL A 64 -19.96 51.19 0.47
CA VAL A 64 -18.75 52.00 0.49
C VAL A 64 -19.08 53.41 0.00
N VAL A 65 -18.71 54.38 0.82
CA VAL A 65 -18.75 55.80 0.50
C VAL A 65 -17.30 56.24 0.32
N ARG A 66 -16.90 56.56 -0.92
CA ARG A 66 -15.52 56.96 -1.20
C ARG A 66 -15.34 58.43 -0.86
N GLU A 67 -14.43 58.74 0.07
CA GLU A 67 -14.07 60.13 0.40
C GLU A 67 -13.33 60.77 -0.77
N ILE A 68 -13.98 61.72 -1.43
CA ILE A 68 -13.34 62.73 -2.26
C ILE A 68 -13.84 64.06 -1.71
N THR A 69 -13.00 65.10 -1.78
CA THR A 69 -13.27 66.48 -1.34
C THR A 69 -14.65 66.96 -1.81
N MET A 70 -15.66 66.76 -0.98
CA MET A 70 -17.01 67.24 -1.19
C MET A 70 -16.98 68.78 -1.18
N PRO A 71 -17.57 69.47 -2.16
CA PRO A 71 -17.75 70.91 -2.11
C PRO A 71 -18.41 71.31 -0.79
N SER A 72 -17.97 72.41 -0.16
CA SER A 72 -18.44 72.88 1.14
C SER A 72 -19.95 73.16 1.24
N SER A 73 -20.68 73.07 0.11
CA SER A 73 -22.14 73.17 -0.01
C SER A 73 -22.91 71.94 0.50
N PHE A 74 -22.30 70.74 0.56
CA PHE A 74 -22.99 69.46 0.87
C PHE A 74 -22.86 69.00 2.34
N ARG A 75 -22.70 69.91 3.31
CA ARG A 75 -22.43 69.57 4.72
C ARG A 75 -23.60 68.92 5.51
N GLY A 76 -24.70 68.55 4.85
CA GLY A 76 -25.91 67.99 5.48
C GLY A 76 -26.45 66.73 4.80
N THR A 77 -25.57 65.96 4.16
CA THR A 77 -25.91 64.75 3.40
C THR A 77 -26.30 63.55 4.28
N LYS A 78 -27.38 62.88 3.89
CA LYS A 78 -27.84 61.61 4.48
C LYS A 78 -27.79 60.50 3.45
N ILE A 79 -27.55 59.28 3.92
CA ILE A 79 -27.66 58.07 3.11
C ILE A 79 -28.96 57.37 3.49
N CYS A 80 -29.81 57.13 2.51
CA CYS A 80 -31.07 56.39 2.67
C CYS A 80 -30.98 55.05 1.95
N LEU A 81 -31.17 53.95 2.68
CA LEU A 81 -31.16 52.59 2.16
C LEU A 81 -32.57 52.00 2.21
N GLY A 82 -33.01 51.37 1.13
CA GLY A 82 -34.26 50.63 1.03
C GLY A 82 -34.09 49.29 0.32
N ILE A 83 -34.83 48.27 0.76
CA ILE A 83 -34.85 46.94 0.14
C ILE A 83 -36.28 46.63 -0.30
N HIS A 84 -36.48 46.50 -1.61
CA HIS A 84 -37.81 46.34 -2.18
C HIS A 84 -37.95 45.00 -2.89
N ALA A 85 -38.98 44.24 -2.56
CA ALA A 85 -39.36 43.05 -3.31
C ALA A 85 -39.92 43.44 -4.69
N LYS A 86 -39.46 42.79 -5.76
CA LYS A 86 -39.77 43.14 -7.16
C LYS A 86 -41.27 42.97 -7.53
N ASN A 87 -42.05 42.26 -6.72
CA ASN A 87 -43.46 41.91 -6.97
C ASN A 87 -44.42 42.28 -5.81
N ALA A 88 -44.09 43.27 -4.96
CA ALA A 88 -45.03 43.71 -3.93
C ALA A 88 -46.28 44.33 -4.57
N VAL A 89 -47.44 43.70 -4.39
CA VAL A 89 -48.74 44.27 -4.79
C VAL A 89 -49.05 45.41 -3.82
N PRO A 90 -49.29 46.65 -4.28
CA PRO A 90 -49.73 47.72 -3.40
C PRO A 90 -51.13 47.38 -2.89
N THR A 91 -51.28 47.16 -1.58
CA THR A 91 -52.60 47.05 -0.95
C THR A 91 -53.24 48.44 -0.92
N SER A 92 -54.57 48.48 -1.03
CA SER A 92 -55.37 49.70 -1.18
C SER A 92 -55.38 50.64 0.03
N ASN A 93 -54.57 50.38 1.06
CA ASN A 93 -54.48 51.14 2.29
C ASN A 93 -53.04 51.63 2.56
N GLY A 94 -52.28 52.08 1.56
CA GLY A 94 -51.05 52.88 1.75
C GLY A 94 -49.88 52.24 2.51
N ASP A 95 -50.07 51.09 3.15
CA ASP A 95 -49.07 50.34 3.90
C ASP A 95 -48.64 49.14 3.05
N THR A 96 -47.50 49.29 2.37
CA THR A 96 -46.86 48.18 1.66
C THR A 96 -46.33 47.16 2.67
N GLU A 97 -47.14 46.16 3.01
CA GLU A 97 -46.78 45.10 3.98
C GLU A 97 -45.73 44.08 3.46
N THR A 98 -44.96 44.40 2.41
CA THR A 98 -43.76 43.64 2.00
C THR A 98 -42.62 44.54 1.49
N GLY A 99 -42.54 45.79 1.97
CA GLY A 99 -41.40 46.68 1.75
C GLY A 99 -40.61 46.86 3.04
N LEU A 100 -39.39 46.33 3.12
CA LEU A 100 -38.48 46.66 4.21
C LEU A 100 -38.20 48.18 4.17
N THR A 101 -38.47 48.82 5.30
CA THR A 101 -38.38 50.25 5.62
C THR A 101 -37.18 50.96 4.99
N GLU A 102 -37.41 52.16 4.44
CA GLU A 102 -36.34 53.08 4.04
C GLU A 102 -35.68 53.67 5.30
N PHE A 103 -34.40 53.40 5.50
CA PHE A 103 -33.63 53.87 6.65
C PHE A 103 -32.64 54.94 6.22
N CYS A 104 -32.79 56.17 6.74
CA CYS A 104 -31.86 57.27 6.50
C CYS A 104 -30.95 57.50 7.69
N PHE A 105 -29.66 57.67 7.46
CA PHE A 105 -28.65 57.97 8.48
C PHE A 105 -27.64 59.01 7.97
N ASP A 106 -26.94 59.66 8.89
CA ASP A 106 -25.93 60.66 8.53
C ASP A 106 -24.75 60.00 7.82
N GLN A 107 -24.15 60.72 6.85
CA GLN A 107 -23.03 60.20 6.08
C GLN A 107 -21.83 59.85 6.98
N THR A 108 -21.53 58.56 7.10
CA THR A 108 -20.34 58.00 7.79
C THR A 108 -19.51 57.15 6.83
N SER A 109 -18.32 56.67 7.25
CA SER A 109 -17.51 55.70 6.50
C SER A 109 -18.25 54.38 6.21
N SER A 110 -17.65 53.49 5.43
CA SER A 110 -18.21 52.20 4.99
C SER A 110 -18.95 51.45 6.11
N LYS A 111 -20.14 50.92 5.79
CA LYS A 111 -21.04 50.30 6.77
C LYS A 111 -21.71 49.06 6.18
N VAL A 112 -21.90 48.05 7.02
CA VAL A 112 -22.58 46.79 6.69
C VAL A 112 -23.97 46.80 7.33
N PHE A 113 -24.99 46.43 6.56
CA PHE A 113 -26.37 46.26 7.03
C PHE A 113 -26.79 44.81 6.88
N HIS A 114 -27.42 44.25 7.92
CA HIS A 114 -27.89 42.87 7.91
C HIS A 114 -29.39 42.84 7.56
N ALA A 115 -29.72 42.41 6.35
CA ALA A 115 -31.10 42.18 5.96
C ALA A 115 -31.50 40.75 6.37
N GLN A 116 -32.62 40.60 7.07
CA GLN A 116 -33.12 39.31 7.55
C GLN A 116 -34.57 39.08 7.09
N ASN A 117 -35.07 37.85 7.25
CA ASN A 117 -36.44 37.44 6.91
C ASN A 117 -36.80 37.61 5.41
N LEU A 118 -35.82 37.48 4.52
CA LEU A 118 -36.08 37.46 3.07
C LEU A 118 -36.74 36.13 2.68
N VAL A 119 -37.61 36.15 1.67
CA VAL A 119 -38.40 34.99 1.25
C VAL A 119 -37.71 34.26 0.11
N ALA A 120 -37.56 32.93 0.23
CA ALA A 120 -37.01 32.08 -0.82
C ALA A 120 -37.77 32.25 -2.14
N GLY A 121 -37.04 32.45 -3.25
CA GLY A 121 -37.61 32.64 -4.59
C GLY A 121 -38.01 34.08 -4.91
N MET A 122 -37.98 34.99 -3.93
CA MET A 122 -38.25 36.41 -4.18
C MET A 122 -37.01 37.13 -4.71
N SER A 123 -37.24 38.08 -5.62
CA SER A 123 -36.22 39.02 -6.10
C SER A 123 -36.33 40.33 -5.35
N TYR A 124 -35.18 40.87 -4.96
CA TYR A 124 -35.06 42.10 -4.19
C TYR A 124 -34.19 43.12 -4.93
N THR A 125 -34.53 44.39 -4.76
CA THR A 125 -33.73 45.52 -5.21
C THR A 125 -33.28 46.30 -3.99
N VAL A 126 -31.97 46.34 -3.77
CA VAL A 126 -31.37 47.28 -2.82
C VAL A 126 -31.18 48.60 -3.54
N ARG A 127 -31.73 49.67 -2.97
CA ARG A 127 -31.53 51.04 -3.44
C ARG A 127 -30.89 51.84 -2.33
N VAL A 128 -29.83 52.57 -2.68
CA VAL A 128 -29.17 53.49 -1.76
C VAL A 128 -29.10 54.85 -2.42
N PHE A 129 -29.63 55.84 -1.72
CA PHE A 129 -29.68 57.24 -2.15
C PHE A 129 -28.76 58.07 -1.26
N LEU A 130 -28.00 58.97 -1.87
CA LEU A 130 -27.37 60.08 -1.17
C LEU A 130 -28.26 61.31 -1.33
N VAL A 131 -28.71 61.89 -0.22
CA VAL A 131 -29.69 62.99 -0.19
C VAL A 131 -29.10 64.20 0.53
N ASP A 132 -29.18 65.38 -0.07
CA ASP A 132 -28.87 66.67 0.59
C ASP A 132 -30.10 67.58 0.53
N ARG A 133 -30.55 68.06 1.70
CA ARG A 133 -31.71 68.96 1.85
C ARG A 133 -32.95 68.54 1.05
N GLY A 134 -33.21 67.22 0.99
CA GLY A 134 -34.36 66.63 0.29
C GLY A 134 -34.14 66.32 -1.19
N ASN A 135 -32.99 66.67 -1.77
CA ASN A 135 -32.64 66.37 -3.16
C ASN A 135 -31.70 65.16 -3.24
N VAL A 136 -32.02 64.20 -4.11
CA VAL A 136 -31.17 63.04 -4.38
C VAL A 136 -29.99 63.46 -5.26
N ILE A 137 -28.77 63.25 -4.76
CA ILE A 137 -27.52 63.60 -5.46
C ILE A 137 -26.90 62.39 -6.15
N ALA A 138 -27.04 61.20 -5.57
CA ALA A 138 -26.51 59.96 -6.14
C ALA A 138 -27.41 58.78 -5.80
N VAL A 139 -27.44 57.79 -6.70
CA VAL A 139 -28.19 56.55 -6.53
C VAL A 139 -27.30 55.37 -6.88
N SER A 140 -27.31 54.35 -6.03
CA SER A 140 -26.73 53.04 -6.32
C SER A 140 -27.82 51.99 -6.16
N MET A 141 -27.90 51.06 -7.11
CA MET A 141 -28.90 49.99 -7.08
C MET A 141 -28.28 48.64 -7.40
N ARG A 142 -28.69 47.63 -6.63
CA ARG A 142 -28.33 46.23 -6.86
C ARG A 142 -29.57 45.35 -6.85
N HIS A 143 -29.63 44.42 -7.79
CA HIS A 143 -30.70 43.44 -7.90
C HIS A 143 -30.15 42.06 -7.56
N PHE A 144 -30.81 41.36 -6.65
CA PHE A 144 -30.46 40.01 -6.27
C PHE A 144 -31.74 39.19 -6.05
N ARG A 145 -31.61 37.87 -5.95
CA ARG A 145 -32.72 36.98 -5.62
C ARG A 145 -32.32 36.00 -4.54
N VAL A 146 -33.27 35.57 -3.72
CA VAL A 146 -33.03 34.46 -2.78
C VAL A 146 -33.29 33.15 -3.52
N ALA A 147 -32.37 32.20 -3.39
CA ALA A 147 -32.53 30.89 -4.01
C ALA A 147 -33.82 30.20 -3.55
N ALA A 148 -34.42 29.43 -4.45
CA ALA A 148 -35.61 28.64 -4.16
C ALA A 148 -35.46 27.25 -4.78
N ILE A 149 -35.40 26.25 -3.92
CA ILE A 149 -35.19 24.86 -4.31
C ILE A 149 -36.32 24.03 -3.74
N ALA A 150 -36.98 23.26 -4.58
CA ALA A 150 -37.89 22.21 -4.13
C ALA A 150 -37.07 21.00 -3.69
N ILE A 151 -37.27 20.51 -2.46
CA ILE A 151 -36.67 19.28 -1.96
C ILE A 151 -37.76 18.34 -1.40
N PRO A 152 -37.59 17.01 -1.48
CA PRO A 152 -38.53 16.07 -0.87
C PRO A 152 -38.69 16.31 0.64
N GLY A 153 -39.89 16.06 1.18
CA GLY A 153 -40.16 16.15 2.62
C GLY A 153 -40.33 17.57 3.19
N HIS A 154 -40.23 18.61 2.36
CA HIS A 154 -40.44 20.00 2.79
C HIS A 154 -41.70 20.60 2.13
N ALA A 155 -42.53 21.27 2.93
CA ALA A 155 -43.67 22.02 2.44
C ALA A 155 -43.20 23.39 1.93
N GLY A 156 -42.94 23.51 0.62
CA GLY A 156 -42.55 24.76 -0.03
C GLY A 156 -41.14 24.78 -0.62
N LEU A 157 -40.72 25.95 -1.11
CA LEU A 157 -39.38 26.19 -1.63
C LEU A 157 -38.43 26.58 -0.49
N VAL A 158 -37.25 25.99 -0.46
CA VAL A 158 -36.22 26.27 0.55
C VAL A 158 -35.00 26.95 -0.06
N THR A 159 -34.13 27.51 0.78
CA THR A 159 -32.87 28.14 0.34
C THR A 159 -31.79 27.11 0.01
N ILE A 160 -30.65 27.54 -0.55
CA ILE A 160 -29.49 26.67 -0.81
C ILE A 160 -28.96 26.05 0.48
N LEU A 161 -28.85 26.84 1.55
CA LEU A 161 -28.35 26.35 2.84
C LEU A 161 -29.22 25.23 3.40
N THR A 162 -30.55 25.41 3.41
CA THR A 162 -31.50 24.40 3.90
C THR A 162 -31.47 23.15 3.02
N ALA A 163 -31.42 23.32 1.69
CA ALA A 163 -31.32 22.19 0.77
C ALA A 163 -30.02 21.38 0.97
N LEU A 164 -28.90 22.07 1.20
CA LEU A 164 -27.61 21.44 1.50
C LEU A 164 -27.63 20.68 2.82
N GLN A 165 -28.13 21.30 3.88
CA GLN A 165 -28.25 20.64 5.19
C GLN A 165 -29.08 19.35 5.09
N HIS A 166 -30.21 19.39 4.37
CA HIS A 166 -31.01 18.20 4.13
C HIS A 166 -30.28 17.16 3.28
N ALA A 167 -29.59 17.56 2.22
CA ALA A 167 -28.82 16.65 1.38
C ALA A 167 -27.70 15.93 2.16
N VAL A 168 -27.02 16.65 3.06
CA VAL A 168 -25.97 16.08 3.92
C VAL A 168 -26.53 15.02 4.87
N THR A 169 -27.75 15.21 5.41
CA THR A 169 -28.41 14.18 6.24
C THR A 169 -28.78 12.90 5.48
N LEU A 170 -28.90 12.99 4.15
CA LEU A 170 -29.18 11.84 3.29
C LEU A 170 -27.91 11.09 2.86
N HIS A 171 -26.73 11.55 3.30
CA HIS A 171 -25.42 10.95 3.01
C HIS A 171 -25.21 10.69 1.50
N ASP A 172 -24.56 9.60 1.13
CA ASP A 172 -24.17 9.29 -0.26
C ASP A 172 -25.28 8.56 -1.05
N THR A 173 -26.53 9.02 -0.91
CA THR A 173 -27.69 8.46 -1.62
C THR A 173 -27.97 9.17 -2.94
N ASP A 174 -28.67 8.50 -3.85
CA ASP A 174 -29.16 9.12 -5.10
C ASP A 174 -30.09 10.31 -4.83
N ALA A 175 -30.78 10.31 -3.69
CA ALA A 175 -31.61 11.43 -3.24
C ALA A 175 -30.76 12.69 -2.96
N ALA A 176 -29.62 12.54 -2.25
CA ALA A 176 -28.68 13.64 -2.01
C ALA A 176 -28.12 14.19 -3.32
N VAL A 177 -27.70 13.31 -4.23
CA VAL A 177 -27.22 13.69 -5.58
C VAL A 177 -28.30 14.47 -6.36
N GLY A 178 -29.56 14.05 -6.25
CA GLY A 178 -30.70 14.77 -6.83
C GLY A 178 -30.84 16.19 -6.30
N ILE A 179 -30.65 16.40 -4.99
CA ILE A 179 -30.70 17.73 -4.37
C ILE A 179 -29.50 18.57 -4.77
N TYR A 180 -28.28 18.01 -4.77
CA TYR A 180 -27.08 18.72 -5.24
C TYR A 180 -27.25 19.23 -6.66
N ARG A 181 -27.80 18.42 -7.57
CA ARG A 181 -28.08 18.86 -8.95
C ARG A 181 -29.07 20.03 -8.99
N ARG A 182 -30.09 20.05 -8.15
CA ARG A 182 -31.04 21.18 -8.08
C ARG A 182 -30.38 22.45 -7.56
N ILE A 183 -29.49 22.33 -6.57
CA ILE A 183 -28.68 23.47 -6.10
C ILE A 183 -27.80 24.02 -7.23
N LEU A 184 -27.15 23.15 -8.01
CA LEU A 184 -26.29 23.56 -9.13
C LEU A 184 -27.07 24.16 -10.32
N VAL A 185 -28.37 23.88 -10.46
CA VAL A 185 -29.22 24.61 -11.42
C VAL A 185 -29.42 26.05 -10.97
N GLU A 186 -29.60 26.28 -9.67
CA GLU A 186 -29.79 27.62 -9.10
C GLU A 186 -28.48 28.42 -9.00
N SER A 187 -27.39 27.75 -8.68
CA SER A 187 -26.04 28.32 -8.53
C SER A 187 -24.98 27.36 -9.09
N PRO A 188 -24.65 27.45 -10.40
CA PRO A 188 -23.74 26.50 -11.08
C PRO A 188 -22.31 26.45 -10.53
N GLU A 189 -21.83 27.55 -9.96
CA GLU A 189 -20.49 27.68 -9.39
C GLU A 189 -20.48 27.56 -7.85
N HIS A 190 -21.53 26.96 -7.26
CA HIS A 190 -21.61 26.78 -5.82
C HIS A 190 -20.56 25.75 -5.32
N SER A 191 -19.42 26.27 -4.90
CA SER A 191 -18.21 25.50 -4.56
C SER A 191 -18.46 24.35 -3.58
N HIS A 192 -19.23 24.58 -2.52
CA HIS A 192 -19.48 23.55 -1.51
C HIS A 192 -20.36 22.40 -2.04
N THR A 193 -21.34 22.69 -2.91
CA THR A 193 -22.16 21.63 -3.54
C THR A 193 -21.34 20.83 -4.54
N LEU A 194 -20.51 21.50 -5.34
CA LEU A 194 -19.60 20.85 -6.28
C LEU A 194 -18.63 19.92 -5.53
N HIS A 195 -18.11 20.36 -4.37
CA HIS A 195 -17.29 19.54 -3.49
C HIS A 195 -18.02 18.28 -3.02
N LEU A 196 -19.18 18.45 -2.39
CA LEU A 196 -19.96 17.35 -1.83
C LEU A 196 -20.38 16.35 -2.92
N LEU A 197 -20.80 16.84 -4.09
CA LEU A 197 -21.12 15.97 -5.23
C LEU A 197 -19.89 15.19 -5.72
N GLY A 198 -18.72 15.84 -5.81
CA GLY A 198 -17.46 15.18 -6.13
C GLY A 198 -17.09 14.11 -5.10
N LEU A 199 -17.23 14.43 -3.81
CA LEU A 199 -16.97 13.49 -2.70
C LEU A 199 -17.91 12.27 -2.75
N THR A 200 -19.20 12.47 -2.98
CA THR A 200 -20.17 11.37 -3.13
C THR A 200 -19.83 10.49 -4.32
N LYS A 201 -19.37 11.06 -5.44
CA LYS A 201 -18.91 10.28 -6.60
C LYS A 201 -17.64 9.49 -6.32
N LEU A 202 -16.68 10.07 -5.61
CA LEU A 202 -15.46 9.38 -5.17
C LEU A 202 -15.81 8.17 -4.28
N ARG A 203 -16.67 8.36 -3.28
CA ARG A 203 -17.12 7.28 -2.38
C ARG A 203 -17.86 6.16 -3.10
N ALA A 204 -18.55 6.48 -4.20
CA ALA A 204 -19.16 5.51 -5.10
C ALA A 204 -18.16 4.80 -6.05
N GLY A 205 -16.84 4.98 -5.86
CA GLY A 205 -15.78 4.42 -6.72
C GLY A 205 -15.66 5.09 -8.09
N ARG A 206 -16.33 6.22 -8.31
CA ARG A 206 -16.41 6.92 -9.62
C ARG A 206 -15.48 8.12 -9.66
N ALA A 207 -14.20 7.91 -9.35
CA ALA A 207 -13.20 8.98 -9.24
C ALA A 207 -13.06 9.83 -10.51
N MET A 208 -13.07 9.21 -11.71
CA MET A 208 -13.00 9.94 -12.99
C MET A 208 -14.15 10.92 -13.18
N GLU A 209 -15.35 10.61 -12.68
CA GLU A 209 -16.52 11.50 -12.77
C GLU A 209 -16.51 12.60 -11.71
N ALA A 210 -15.82 12.41 -10.59
CA ALA A 210 -15.70 13.40 -9.53
C ALA A 210 -14.80 14.58 -9.91
N ILE A 211 -13.72 14.31 -10.65
CA ILE A 211 -12.70 15.28 -11.05
C ILE A 211 -13.28 16.57 -11.67
N PRO A 212 -14.17 16.54 -12.68
CA PRO A 212 -14.68 17.77 -13.30
C PRO A 212 -15.46 18.65 -12.30
N TYR A 213 -16.23 18.06 -11.37
CA TYR A 213 -16.94 18.82 -10.34
C TYR A 213 -15.96 19.49 -9.37
N LEU A 214 -14.91 18.79 -8.94
CA LEU A 214 -13.89 19.32 -8.04
C LEU A 214 -13.04 20.42 -8.71
N GLN A 215 -12.74 20.28 -10.00
CA GLN A 215 -12.08 21.33 -10.79
C GLN A 215 -12.96 22.57 -10.94
N GLN A 216 -14.28 22.40 -11.11
CA GLN A 216 -15.22 23.52 -11.10
C GLN A 216 -15.27 24.19 -9.72
N ALA A 217 -15.34 23.39 -8.64
CA ALA A 217 -15.30 23.92 -7.27
C ALA A 217 -14.05 24.76 -7.01
N LEU A 218 -12.88 24.30 -7.46
CA LEU A 218 -11.61 25.04 -7.33
C LEU A 218 -11.57 26.33 -8.16
N ARG A 219 -12.22 26.36 -9.33
CA ARG A 219 -12.35 27.60 -10.12
C ARG A 219 -13.23 28.63 -9.40
N ALA A 220 -14.26 28.17 -8.69
CA ALA A 220 -15.11 29.03 -7.88
C ALA A 220 -14.40 29.51 -6.60
N ASN A 221 -13.67 28.63 -5.91
CA ASN A 221 -12.89 28.97 -4.72
C ASN A 221 -11.64 28.09 -4.56
N ALA A 222 -10.47 28.65 -4.90
CA ALA A 222 -9.20 27.93 -4.84
C ALA A 222 -8.54 27.91 -3.44
N THR A 223 -9.09 28.60 -2.44
CA THR A 223 -8.48 28.70 -1.11
C THR A 223 -9.01 27.66 -0.12
N ILE A 224 -9.96 26.82 -0.53
CA ILE A 224 -10.51 25.74 0.31
C ILE A 224 -9.58 24.53 0.19
N GLU A 225 -8.88 24.21 1.27
CA GLU A 225 -7.91 23.11 1.33
C GLU A 225 -8.58 21.74 1.14
N ALA A 226 -9.83 21.58 1.59
CA ALA A 226 -10.57 20.34 1.47
C ALA A 226 -10.84 19.95 0.01
N LEU A 227 -10.98 20.93 -0.89
CA LEU A 227 -11.12 20.69 -2.33
C LEU A 227 -9.85 20.08 -2.93
N HIS A 228 -8.71 20.64 -2.56
CA HIS A 228 -7.41 20.13 -2.96
C HIS A 228 -7.19 18.70 -2.43
N ASN A 229 -7.53 18.43 -1.17
CA ASN A 229 -7.45 17.08 -0.61
C ASN A 229 -8.35 16.07 -1.37
N THR A 230 -9.63 16.39 -1.59
CA THR A 230 -10.54 15.48 -2.31
C THR A 230 -10.14 15.26 -3.77
N LEU A 231 -9.66 16.30 -4.46
CA LEU A 231 -9.15 16.14 -5.83
C LEU A 231 -7.87 15.31 -5.88
N GLY A 232 -6.98 15.48 -4.89
CA GLY A 232 -5.80 14.63 -4.71
C GLY A 232 -6.16 13.15 -4.55
N LEU A 233 -7.18 12.84 -3.74
CA LEU A 233 -7.71 11.48 -3.59
C LEU A 233 -8.24 10.92 -4.92
N CYS A 234 -9.05 11.69 -5.66
CA CYS A 234 -9.53 11.25 -6.97
C CYS A 234 -8.38 10.96 -7.95
N LEU A 235 -7.34 11.80 -7.95
CA LEU A 235 -6.18 11.65 -8.83
C LEU A 235 -5.33 10.42 -8.45
N LYS A 236 -5.20 10.13 -7.15
CA LYS A 236 -4.55 8.91 -6.64
C LYS A 236 -5.26 7.66 -7.15
N GLU A 237 -6.59 7.59 -7.03
CA GLU A 237 -7.39 6.43 -7.46
C GLU A 237 -7.28 6.15 -8.97
N VAL A 238 -7.09 7.18 -9.79
CA VAL A 238 -6.92 7.03 -11.25
C VAL A 238 -5.46 6.84 -11.67
N GLY A 239 -4.53 6.65 -10.71
CA GLY A 239 -3.12 6.40 -10.96
C GLY A 239 -2.28 7.63 -11.31
N ARG A 240 -2.82 8.85 -11.15
CA ARG A 240 -2.12 10.12 -11.41
C ARG A 240 -1.40 10.62 -10.14
N SER A 241 -0.45 9.83 -9.66
CA SER A 241 0.23 10.05 -8.37
C SER A 241 0.94 11.41 -8.25
N ALA A 242 1.59 11.89 -9.32
CA ALA A 242 2.30 13.19 -9.29
C ALA A 242 1.33 14.38 -9.10
N ASP A 243 0.19 14.35 -9.80
CA ASP A 243 -0.83 15.39 -9.67
C ASP A 243 -1.52 15.31 -8.30
N ALA A 244 -1.76 14.10 -7.81
CA ALA A 244 -2.31 13.87 -6.47
C ALA A 244 -1.41 14.49 -5.39
N ALA A 245 -0.10 14.24 -5.45
CA ALA A 245 0.88 14.82 -4.54
C ALA A 245 0.85 16.36 -4.56
N TRP A 246 0.84 16.97 -5.75
CA TRP A 246 0.75 18.42 -5.89
C TRP A 246 -0.50 18.99 -5.21
N HIS A 247 -1.65 18.33 -5.37
CA HIS A 247 -2.89 18.76 -4.73
C HIS A 247 -2.85 18.60 -3.20
N PHE A 248 -2.29 17.52 -2.66
CA PHE A 248 -2.11 17.38 -1.20
C PHE A 248 -1.15 18.44 -0.64
N GLU A 249 -0.03 18.70 -1.32
CA GLU A 249 0.92 19.76 -0.95
C GLU A 249 0.25 21.15 -0.95
N LYS A 250 -0.63 21.43 -1.91
CA LYS A 250 -1.44 22.66 -1.92
C LYS A 250 -2.40 22.75 -0.74
N ALA A 251 -3.07 21.66 -0.38
CA ALA A 251 -3.92 21.62 0.80
C ALA A 251 -3.12 21.91 2.08
N LEU A 252 -1.90 21.37 2.19
CA LEU A 252 -0.99 21.62 3.32
C LEU A 252 -0.41 23.05 3.31
N ALA A 253 -0.19 23.64 2.14
CA ALA A 253 0.23 25.04 2.04
C ALA A 253 -0.87 26.01 2.50
N LEU A 254 -2.14 25.69 2.24
CA LEU A 254 -3.30 26.45 2.72
C LEU A 254 -3.54 26.25 4.22
N ARG A 255 -3.43 25.00 4.70
CA ARG A 255 -3.53 24.66 6.12
C ARG A 255 -2.47 23.62 6.53
N PRO A 256 -1.34 24.06 7.11
CA PRO A 256 -0.25 23.15 7.52
C PRO A 256 -0.64 22.08 8.54
N SER A 257 -1.67 22.35 9.34
CA SER A 257 -2.25 21.42 10.33
C SER A 257 -3.30 20.47 9.73
N TYR A 258 -3.45 20.40 8.41
CA TYR A 258 -4.44 19.50 7.80
C TYR A 258 -3.98 18.04 7.81
N VAL A 259 -4.30 17.36 8.91
CA VAL A 259 -3.96 15.96 9.21
C VAL A 259 -4.31 15.02 8.07
N GLU A 260 -5.54 15.10 7.54
CA GLU A 260 -6.02 14.19 6.49
C GLU A 260 -5.20 14.31 5.21
N ALA A 261 -4.90 15.53 4.76
CA ALA A 261 -4.06 15.76 3.58
C ALA A 261 -2.63 15.25 3.79
N ARG A 262 -2.08 15.43 5.00
CA ARG A 262 -0.75 14.93 5.36
C ARG A 262 -0.69 13.41 5.36
N PHE A 263 -1.70 12.77 5.95
CA PHE A 263 -1.83 11.32 5.96
C PHE A 263 -1.98 10.76 4.55
N ASN A 264 -2.83 11.38 3.72
CA ASN A 264 -3.03 11.00 2.33
C ASN A 264 -1.74 11.14 1.49
N LEU A 265 -0.96 12.19 1.72
CA LEU A 265 0.34 12.40 1.08
C LEU A 265 1.36 11.33 1.49
N GLY A 266 1.46 11.04 2.80
CA GLY A 266 2.33 9.96 3.31
C GLY A 266 1.98 8.60 2.72
N THR A 267 0.68 8.24 2.68
CA THR A 267 0.24 6.95 2.10
C THR A 267 0.47 6.88 0.59
N LEU A 268 0.33 8.01 -0.12
CA LEU A 268 0.67 8.09 -1.54
C LEU A 268 2.15 7.81 -1.75
N TRP A 269 3.03 8.46 -0.99
CA TRP A 269 4.48 8.24 -1.09
C TRP A 269 4.88 6.81 -0.79
N GLN A 270 4.30 6.21 0.26
CA GLN A 270 4.52 4.82 0.62
C GLN A 270 4.06 3.86 -0.50
N ALA A 271 2.89 4.10 -1.11
CA ALA A 271 2.41 3.29 -2.24
C ALA A 271 3.30 3.42 -3.49
N THR A 272 3.92 4.58 -3.70
CA THR A 272 4.90 4.80 -4.77
C THR A 272 6.33 4.44 -4.38
N GLN A 273 6.55 3.81 -3.22
CA GLN A 273 7.85 3.40 -2.69
C GLN A 273 8.87 4.54 -2.50
N VAL A 274 8.38 5.78 -2.37
CA VAL A 274 9.21 6.96 -2.04
C VAL A 274 9.26 7.09 -0.52
N TYR A 275 9.93 6.14 0.13
CA TYR A 275 9.80 5.94 1.57
C TYR A 275 10.30 7.12 2.42
N ASP A 276 11.37 7.81 2.03
CA ASP A 276 11.90 8.95 2.81
C ASP A 276 10.86 10.08 2.96
N ARG A 277 10.13 10.40 1.88
CA ARG A 277 9.06 11.40 1.95
C ARG A 277 7.87 10.92 2.77
N ALA A 278 7.52 9.63 2.67
CA ALA A 278 6.47 9.05 3.50
C ALA A 278 6.83 9.14 4.99
N ILE A 279 8.08 8.84 5.33
CA ILE A 279 8.64 8.94 6.69
C ILE A 279 8.51 10.38 7.20
N ASP A 280 8.90 11.39 6.42
CA ASP A 280 8.79 12.80 6.85
C ASP A 280 7.35 13.21 7.23
N GLU A 281 6.38 12.81 6.40
CA GLU A 281 4.97 13.11 6.65
C GLU A 281 4.42 12.37 7.87
N PHE A 282 4.69 11.07 7.99
CA PHE A 282 4.21 10.28 9.12
C PHE A 282 4.93 10.60 10.44
N ARG A 283 6.21 10.97 10.41
CA ARG A 283 6.93 11.45 11.60
C ARG A 283 6.31 12.74 12.15
N THR A 284 5.91 13.64 11.25
CA THR A 284 5.22 14.88 11.64
C THR A 284 3.90 14.55 12.36
N LEU A 285 3.12 13.63 11.80
CA LEU A 285 1.87 13.18 12.43
C LEU A 285 2.12 12.44 13.76
N ALA A 286 3.11 11.55 13.83
CA ALA A 286 3.46 10.81 15.04
C ALA A 286 3.89 11.75 16.17
N ALA A 287 4.68 12.79 15.87
CA ALA A 287 5.06 13.81 16.85
C ALA A 287 3.83 14.56 17.38
N MET A 288 2.86 14.87 16.51
CA MET A 288 1.60 15.50 16.92
C MET A 288 0.74 14.59 17.79
N VAL A 289 0.72 13.27 17.53
CA VAL A 289 0.07 12.26 18.38
C VAL A 289 0.75 12.20 19.74
N GLN A 290 2.09 12.09 19.80
CA GLN A 290 2.85 12.05 21.05
C GLN A 290 2.66 13.31 21.90
N ALA A 291 2.54 14.47 21.25
CA ALA A 291 2.25 15.74 21.92
C ALA A 291 0.79 15.90 22.38
N ASN A 292 -0.07 14.90 22.14
CA ASN A 292 -1.52 14.95 22.36
C ASN A 292 -2.17 16.20 21.75
N SER A 293 -1.68 16.58 20.56
CA SER A 293 -2.08 17.81 19.84
C SER A 293 -3.10 17.55 18.73
N LEU A 294 -3.58 16.31 18.61
CA LEU A 294 -4.53 15.86 17.60
C LEU A 294 -5.79 15.30 18.26
N ASP A 295 -6.94 15.81 17.84
CA ASP A 295 -8.24 15.22 18.16
C ASP A 295 -8.52 14.07 17.18
N LEU A 296 -7.83 12.95 17.38
CA LEU A 296 -8.00 11.71 16.62
C LEU A 296 -8.41 10.58 17.56
N THR A 297 -9.24 9.66 17.07
CA THR A 297 -9.51 8.41 17.80
C THR A 297 -8.23 7.60 17.96
N VAL A 298 -8.15 6.79 19.02
CA VAL A 298 -7.00 5.90 19.26
C VAL A 298 -6.69 5.03 18.04
N ALA A 299 -7.70 4.55 17.32
CA ALA A 299 -7.50 3.77 16.09
C ALA A 299 -6.76 4.55 14.98
N HIS A 300 -7.10 5.82 14.76
CA HIS A 300 -6.41 6.65 13.77
C HIS A 300 -4.99 7.03 14.24
N GLN A 301 -4.80 7.24 15.54
CA GLN A 301 -3.47 7.45 16.10
C GLN A 301 -2.57 6.22 15.89
N ARG A 302 -3.10 5.01 16.14
CA ARG A 302 -2.40 3.75 15.87
C ARG A 302 -2.03 3.62 14.40
N ASP A 303 -2.95 3.92 13.47
CA ASP A 303 -2.69 3.81 12.03
C ASP A 303 -1.51 4.72 11.59
N VAL A 304 -1.34 5.91 12.18
CA VAL A 304 -0.15 6.75 11.93
C VAL A 304 1.15 5.98 12.25
N PHE A 305 1.21 5.29 13.38
CA PHE A 305 2.39 4.51 13.76
C PHE A 305 2.56 3.26 12.90
N VAL A 306 1.49 2.54 12.57
CA VAL A 306 1.54 1.41 11.63
C VAL A 306 2.14 1.85 10.29
N ARG A 307 1.70 2.99 9.75
CA ARG A 307 2.24 3.54 8.50
C ARG A 307 3.69 4.00 8.64
N LEU A 308 4.06 4.66 9.73
CA LEU A 308 5.42 5.11 9.98
C LEU A 308 6.39 3.93 10.07
N CYS A 309 6.08 2.93 10.90
CA CYS A 309 6.94 1.77 11.09
C CYS A 309 7.05 0.95 9.79
N GLY A 310 5.94 0.80 9.06
CA GLY A 310 5.94 0.18 7.73
C GLY A 310 6.75 0.96 6.69
N ALA A 311 6.79 2.30 6.77
CA ALA A 311 7.62 3.12 5.89
C ALA A 311 9.11 2.95 6.19
N TYR A 312 9.51 2.86 7.47
CA TYR A 312 10.89 2.53 7.85
C TYR A 312 11.30 1.13 7.38
N GLN A 313 10.41 0.13 7.51
CA GLN A 313 10.64 -1.21 6.98
C GLN A 313 10.84 -1.20 5.46
N GLY A 314 9.96 -0.51 4.72
CA GLY A 314 10.09 -0.36 3.26
C GLY A 314 11.39 0.33 2.83
N ALA A 315 11.87 1.30 3.60
CA ALA A 315 13.16 1.96 3.40
C ALA A 315 14.37 1.08 3.80
N SER A 316 14.17 -0.14 4.29
CA SER A 316 15.21 -1.00 4.87
C SER A 316 15.97 -0.36 6.04
N ARG A 317 15.37 0.61 6.73
CA ARG A 317 15.93 1.29 7.91
C ARG A 317 15.58 0.52 9.17
N ARG A 318 16.30 -0.59 9.40
CA ARG A 318 15.96 -1.59 10.43
C ARG A 318 15.89 -1.00 11.84
N ASP A 319 16.87 -0.21 12.25
CA ASP A 319 16.94 0.36 13.59
C ASP A 319 15.81 1.37 13.85
N ASP A 320 15.49 2.21 12.85
CA ASP A 320 14.39 3.16 12.95
C ASP A 320 13.02 2.46 13.01
N ALA A 321 12.86 1.32 12.32
CA ALA A 321 11.64 0.52 12.40
C ALA A 321 11.43 -0.06 13.81
N LEU A 322 12.48 -0.59 14.42
CA LEU A 322 12.42 -1.08 15.81
C LEU A 322 12.17 0.07 16.80
N GLY A 323 12.83 1.21 16.61
CA GLY A 323 12.60 2.43 17.38
C GLY A 323 11.14 2.88 17.31
N CYS A 324 10.57 2.90 16.10
CA CYS A 324 9.17 3.25 15.88
C CYS A 324 8.20 2.30 16.60
N LEU A 325 8.46 0.99 16.59
CA LEU A 325 7.64 0.01 17.33
C LEU A 325 7.73 0.23 18.83
N ASN A 326 8.91 0.55 19.36
CA ASN A 326 9.07 0.89 20.77
C ASN A 326 8.35 2.19 21.15
N ASP A 327 8.39 3.21 20.28
CA ASP A 327 7.63 4.45 20.48
C ASP A 327 6.12 4.19 20.48
N ALA A 328 5.63 3.32 19.59
CA ALA A 328 4.22 2.91 19.56
C ALA A 328 3.82 2.15 20.84
N LEU A 329 4.66 1.21 21.29
CA LEU A 329 4.42 0.44 22.51
C LEU A 329 4.54 1.27 23.79
N ALA A 330 5.25 2.40 23.77
CA ALA A 330 5.23 3.36 24.88
C ALA A 330 3.85 4.03 25.02
N LEU A 331 3.11 4.22 23.92
CA LEU A 331 1.76 4.78 23.91
C LEU A 331 0.68 3.69 24.15
N TRP A 332 0.88 2.50 23.58
CA TRP A 332 -0.04 1.36 23.69
C TRP A 332 0.68 0.09 24.15
N PRO A 333 1.00 -0.06 25.45
CA PRO A 333 1.82 -1.16 25.96
C PRO A 333 1.22 -2.57 25.83
N HIS A 334 -0.09 -2.66 25.60
CA HIS A 334 -0.81 -3.93 25.49
C HIS A 334 -1.36 -4.18 24.07
N ASP A 335 -0.85 -3.43 23.09
CA ASP A 335 -1.25 -3.59 21.71
C ASP A 335 -0.65 -4.85 21.11
N THR A 336 -1.47 -5.88 20.91
CA THR A 336 -1.00 -7.18 20.42
C THR A 336 -0.41 -7.11 19.02
N ASP A 337 -0.84 -6.16 18.19
CA ASP A 337 -0.35 -6.02 16.83
C ASP A 337 1.09 -5.47 16.87
N PHE A 338 1.33 -4.40 17.63
CA PHE A 338 2.69 -3.86 17.77
C PHE A 338 3.66 -4.80 18.50
N ILE A 339 3.17 -5.52 19.52
CA ILE A 339 3.99 -6.54 20.22
C ILE A 339 4.38 -7.65 19.24
N ASN A 340 3.42 -8.17 18.47
CA ASN A 340 3.70 -9.19 17.45
C ASN A 340 4.69 -8.69 16.39
N GLU A 341 4.54 -7.47 15.89
CA GLU A 341 5.46 -6.91 14.90
C GLU A 341 6.88 -6.70 15.44
N ARG A 342 7.02 -6.35 16.73
CA ARG A 342 8.34 -6.30 17.37
C ARG A 342 8.94 -7.70 17.55
N GLY A 343 8.13 -8.69 17.92
CA GLY A 343 8.51 -10.09 17.92
C GLY A 343 9.03 -10.57 16.55
N ASN A 344 8.35 -10.18 15.45
CA ASN A 344 8.80 -10.47 14.08
C ASN A 344 10.19 -9.87 13.81
N TRP A 345 10.45 -8.66 14.31
CA TRP A 345 11.75 -8.03 14.17
C TRP A 345 12.84 -8.80 14.93
N TYR A 346 12.59 -9.16 16.19
CA TYR A 346 13.52 -9.98 16.99
C TYR A 346 13.80 -11.34 16.35
N LEU A 347 12.76 -12.01 15.84
CA LEU A 347 12.90 -13.28 15.14
C LEU A 347 13.82 -13.15 13.93
N ASN A 348 13.60 -12.14 13.09
CA ASN A 348 14.41 -11.89 11.89
C ASN A 348 15.85 -11.47 12.21
N ALA A 349 16.08 -10.89 13.39
CA ALA A 349 17.41 -10.55 13.90
C ALA A 349 18.09 -11.72 14.64
N GLY A 350 17.41 -12.86 14.81
CA GLY A 350 17.95 -14.04 15.50
C GLY A 350 17.83 -14.00 17.03
N TYR A 351 17.17 -12.99 17.60
CA TYR A 351 16.92 -12.88 19.05
C TYR A 351 15.70 -13.71 19.46
N LEU A 352 15.84 -15.04 19.44
CA LEU A 352 14.72 -15.98 19.64
C LEU A 352 14.03 -15.82 21.00
N ASP A 353 14.79 -15.55 22.07
CA ASP A 353 14.22 -15.36 23.42
C ASP A 353 13.31 -14.12 23.49
N LEU A 354 13.76 -12.99 22.94
CA LEU A 354 12.97 -11.75 22.90
C LEU A 354 11.73 -11.90 22.02
N ALA A 355 11.88 -12.59 20.88
CA ALA A 355 10.74 -12.90 20.00
C ALA A 355 9.71 -13.79 20.72
N HIS A 356 10.18 -14.83 21.42
CA HIS A 356 9.33 -15.70 22.22
C HIS A 356 8.54 -14.92 23.26
N ASP A 357 9.19 -14.05 24.02
CA ASP A 357 8.53 -13.28 25.08
C ASP A 357 7.44 -12.35 24.52
N ASP A 358 7.72 -11.63 23.45
CA ASP A 358 6.72 -10.78 22.79
C ASP A 358 5.54 -11.60 22.23
N TYR A 359 5.83 -12.69 21.51
CA TYR A 359 4.77 -13.55 20.98
C TYR A 359 3.94 -14.22 22.07
N GLN A 360 4.56 -14.60 23.19
CA GLN A 360 3.87 -15.18 24.34
C GLN A 360 2.89 -14.17 24.95
N VAL A 361 3.34 -12.94 25.20
CA VAL A 361 2.46 -11.87 25.73
C VAL A 361 1.27 -11.61 24.81
N ALA A 362 1.50 -11.50 23.50
CA ALA A 362 0.42 -11.27 22.55
C ALA A 362 -0.51 -12.50 22.37
N ALA A 363 0.04 -13.72 22.44
CA ALA A 363 -0.74 -14.96 22.39
C ALA A 363 -1.64 -15.11 23.63
N ASP A 364 -1.14 -14.79 24.82
CA ASP A 364 -1.91 -14.82 26.08
C ASP A 364 -3.06 -13.81 26.07
N ALA A 365 -2.91 -12.70 25.33
CA ALA A 365 -3.97 -11.73 25.05
C ALA A 365 -4.96 -12.19 23.96
N GLY A 366 -4.79 -13.38 23.38
CA GLY A 366 -5.71 -14.00 22.43
C GLY A 366 -5.47 -13.63 20.95
N ALA A 367 -4.31 -13.07 20.62
CA ALA A 367 -3.92 -12.76 19.24
C ALA A 367 -3.45 -14.02 18.50
N LEU A 368 -4.30 -14.52 17.58
CA LEU A 368 -4.06 -15.78 16.85
C LEU A 368 -2.77 -15.75 16.02
N VAL A 369 -2.45 -14.62 15.40
CA VAL A 369 -1.21 -14.44 14.61
C VAL A 369 0.02 -14.58 15.50
N ALA A 370 0.00 -13.98 16.69
CA ALA A 370 1.07 -14.12 17.66
C ALA A 370 1.17 -15.55 18.21
N THR A 371 0.05 -16.24 18.43
CA THR A 371 0.06 -17.66 18.83
C THR A 371 0.69 -18.55 17.76
N PHE A 372 0.43 -18.26 16.48
CA PHE A 372 1.08 -18.96 15.36
C PHE A 372 2.60 -18.70 15.36
N ASN A 373 3.01 -17.44 15.50
CA ASN A 373 4.41 -17.07 15.56
C ASN A 373 5.13 -17.63 16.81
N LEU A 374 4.43 -17.76 17.93
CA LEU A 374 4.92 -18.42 19.15
C LEU A 374 5.26 -19.89 18.88
N ALA A 375 4.41 -20.59 18.12
CA ALA A 375 4.70 -21.98 17.74
C ALA A 375 5.95 -22.07 16.86
N LEU A 376 6.12 -21.14 15.91
CA LEU A 376 7.30 -21.07 15.04
C LEU A 376 8.59 -20.79 15.82
N VAL A 377 8.59 -19.82 16.73
CA VAL A 377 9.80 -19.51 17.50
C VAL A 377 10.16 -20.64 18.47
N LYS A 378 9.17 -21.31 19.08
CA LYS A 378 9.44 -22.49 19.92
C LYS A 378 10.08 -23.62 19.12
N GLU A 379 9.67 -23.82 17.87
CA GLU A 379 10.35 -24.75 16.96
C GLU A 379 11.79 -24.30 16.67
N ALA A 380 12.01 -23.01 16.39
CA ALA A 380 13.34 -22.44 16.16
C ALA A 380 14.28 -22.60 17.37
N MET A 381 13.74 -22.55 18.59
CA MET A 381 14.47 -22.82 19.84
C MET A 381 14.70 -24.31 20.14
N GLY A 382 14.18 -25.22 19.30
CA GLY A 382 14.28 -26.67 19.51
C GLY A 382 13.20 -27.26 20.44
N HIS A 383 12.29 -26.44 20.99
CA HIS A 383 11.17 -26.86 21.83
C HIS A 383 10.01 -27.43 21.00
N THR A 384 10.29 -28.52 20.28
CA THR A 384 9.41 -29.09 19.25
C THR A 384 8.06 -29.56 19.80
N ASN A 385 8.06 -30.24 20.95
CA ASN A 385 6.82 -30.71 21.58
C ASN A 385 5.94 -29.55 22.05
N ASP A 386 6.55 -28.49 22.60
CA ASP A 386 5.82 -27.30 23.02
C ASP A 386 5.22 -26.59 21.81
N SER A 387 5.96 -26.48 20.71
CA SER A 387 5.46 -25.95 19.43
C SER A 387 4.23 -26.72 18.94
N ILE A 388 4.28 -28.06 18.93
CA ILE A 388 3.15 -28.91 18.52
C ILE A 388 1.92 -28.67 19.42
N ASN A 389 2.13 -28.51 20.73
CA ASN A 389 1.06 -28.20 21.68
C ASN A 389 0.45 -26.82 21.43
N VAL A 390 1.27 -25.81 21.14
CA VAL A 390 0.77 -24.47 20.77
C VAL A 390 -0.04 -24.52 19.49
N TYR A 391 0.40 -25.27 18.46
CA TYR A 391 -0.40 -25.48 17.25
C TYR A 391 -1.74 -26.17 17.54
N ALA A 392 -1.76 -27.19 18.40
CA ALA A 392 -3.00 -27.87 18.77
C ALA A 392 -4.00 -26.92 19.44
N ASN A 393 -3.52 -26.08 20.36
CA ASN A 393 -4.33 -25.04 21.01
C ASN A 393 -4.84 -24.00 20.00
N LEU A 394 -3.97 -23.54 19.10
CA LEU A 394 -4.33 -22.58 18.05
C LEU A 394 -5.41 -23.15 17.12
N LEU A 395 -5.30 -24.43 16.74
CA LEU A 395 -6.32 -25.10 15.92
C LEU A 395 -7.69 -25.08 16.62
N GLN A 396 -7.74 -25.43 17.91
CA GLN A 396 -8.98 -25.39 18.69
C GLN A 396 -9.58 -23.98 18.75
N LEU A 397 -8.75 -22.95 18.98
CA LEU A 397 -9.18 -21.55 19.00
C LEU A 397 -9.66 -21.05 17.63
N THR A 398 -9.04 -21.53 16.55
CA THR A 398 -9.38 -21.15 15.18
C THR A 398 -10.71 -21.80 14.74
N GLU A 399 -10.93 -23.07 15.10
CA GLU A 399 -12.16 -23.80 14.83
C GLU A 399 -13.37 -23.21 15.56
N THR A 400 -13.20 -22.86 16.83
CA THR A 400 -14.26 -22.20 17.62
C THR A 400 -14.66 -20.84 17.05
N ARG A 401 -13.78 -20.18 16.28
CA ARG A 401 -14.06 -18.93 15.57
C ARG A 401 -14.51 -19.14 14.12
N HIS A 402 -14.71 -20.38 13.68
CA HIS A 402 -15.09 -20.73 12.30
C HIS A 402 -14.12 -20.21 11.23
N LEU A 403 -12.83 -20.12 11.57
CA LEU A 403 -11.76 -19.71 10.67
C LEU A 403 -11.12 -20.94 10.01
N SER A 404 -10.48 -20.74 8.85
CA SER A 404 -9.78 -21.83 8.14
C SER A 404 -8.59 -22.34 8.95
N THR A 405 -8.46 -23.66 9.07
CA THR A 405 -7.35 -24.32 9.78
C THR A 405 -6.31 -24.96 8.86
N SER A 406 -6.56 -25.01 7.55
CA SER A 406 -5.71 -25.75 6.60
C SER A 406 -4.25 -25.33 6.68
N HIS A 407 -3.97 -24.03 6.68
CA HIS A 407 -2.59 -23.51 6.77
C HIS A 407 -1.88 -23.96 8.05
N ILE A 408 -2.55 -23.84 9.20
CA ILE A 408 -2.00 -24.23 10.50
C ILE A 408 -1.72 -25.73 10.53
N ARG A 409 -2.67 -26.55 10.02
CA ARG A 409 -2.51 -28.01 9.96
C ARG A 409 -1.37 -28.42 9.05
N MET A 410 -1.21 -27.76 7.90
CA MET A 410 -0.10 -28.03 6.97
C MET A 410 1.25 -27.75 7.61
N VAL A 411 1.39 -26.61 8.29
CA VAL A 411 2.63 -26.26 8.98
C VAL A 411 2.90 -27.25 10.12
N GLN A 412 1.92 -27.52 10.98
CA GLN A 412 2.05 -28.49 12.08
C GLN A 412 2.43 -29.90 11.59
N ALA A 413 1.91 -30.33 10.44
CA ALA A 413 2.19 -31.66 9.89
C ALA A 413 3.66 -31.85 9.51
N GLY A 414 4.34 -30.79 9.08
CA GLY A 414 5.76 -30.83 8.71
C GLY A 414 6.75 -30.62 9.87
N VAL A 415 6.27 -30.33 11.09
CA VAL A 415 7.14 -30.08 12.25
C VAL A 415 7.90 -31.34 12.63
N VAL A 416 9.23 -31.22 12.75
CA VAL A 416 10.16 -32.22 13.29
C VAL A 416 11.26 -31.51 14.08
N PRO A 417 11.96 -32.20 15.00
CA PRO A 417 13.06 -31.61 15.75
C PRO A 417 14.13 -31.03 14.84
N ARG A 418 14.46 -29.74 15.03
CA ARG A 418 15.59 -29.09 14.36
C ARG A 418 16.92 -29.56 14.93
N VAL A 419 16.98 -29.66 16.25
CA VAL A 419 18.12 -30.22 16.99
C VAL A 419 17.83 -31.70 17.20
N LEU A 420 18.71 -32.55 16.71
CA LEU A 420 18.61 -33.99 16.90
C LEU A 420 18.78 -34.34 18.39
N PRO A 421 17.83 -35.06 19.00
CA PRO A 421 18.10 -35.66 20.30
C PRO A 421 19.21 -36.70 20.18
N PHE A 422 20.05 -36.82 21.21
CA PHE A 422 21.09 -37.84 21.30
C PHE A 422 20.51 -39.27 21.32
N ASP A 423 19.24 -39.41 21.68
CA ASP A 423 18.53 -40.68 21.77
C ASP A 423 17.83 -41.01 20.44
N SER A 424 18.26 -42.10 19.81
CA SER A 424 17.67 -42.59 18.55
C SER A 424 16.17 -42.89 18.69
N ALA A 425 15.70 -43.32 19.86
CA ALA A 425 14.28 -43.58 20.09
C ALA A 425 13.43 -42.31 20.01
N LEU A 426 13.97 -41.16 20.45
CA LEU A 426 13.30 -39.87 20.33
C LEU A 426 13.27 -39.39 18.88
N VAL A 427 14.33 -39.65 18.11
CA VAL A 427 14.34 -39.39 16.66
C VAL A 427 13.26 -40.23 15.97
N ASP A 428 13.18 -41.52 16.28
CA ASP A 428 12.19 -42.44 15.70
C ASP A 428 10.76 -42.04 16.04
N GLN A 429 10.51 -41.68 17.30
CA GLN A 429 9.21 -41.21 17.75
C GLN A 429 8.81 -39.94 17.00
N ALA A 430 9.69 -38.95 16.89
CA ALA A 430 9.40 -37.71 16.17
C ALA A 430 9.05 -37.94 14.70
N ARG A 431 9.77 -38.88 14.04
CA ARG A 431 9.50 -39.28 12.65
C ARG A 431 8.16 -39.99 12.50
N GLN A 432 7.84 -40.91 13.41
CA GLN A 432 6.55 -41.58 13.45
C GLN A 432 5.41 -40.59 13.65
N ASP A 433 5.60 -39.61 14.53
CA ASP A 433 4.62 -38.56 14.82
C ASP A 433 4.38 -37.65 13.61
N MET A 434 5.45 -37.24 12.90
CA MET A 434 5.33 -36.53 11.63
C MET A 434 4.57 -37.35 10.59
N GLY A 435 4.92 -38.64 10.46
CA GLY A 435 4.24 -39.57 9.56
C GLY A 435 2.74 -39.65 9.83
N ARG A 436 2.33 -39.80 11.10
CA ARG A 436 0.92 -39.83 11.51
C ARG A 436 0.17 -38.53 11.19
N ARG A 437 0.81 -37.37 11.41
CA ARG A 437 0.20 -36.07 11.06
C ARG A 437 0.01 -35.91 9.55
N LEU A 438 1.01 -36.30 8.76
CA LEU A 438 0.92 -36.29 7.30
C LEU A 438 -0.16 -37.25 6.79
N ASP A 439 -0.23 -38.47 7.34
CA ASP A 439 -1.27 -39.43 6.97
C ASP A 439 -2.68 -38.90 7.29
N ALA A 440 -2.85 -38.25 8.45
CA ALA A 440 -4.11 -37.63 8.82
C ALA A 440 -4.53 -36.48 7.87
N MET A 441 -3.57 -35.75 7.30
CA MET A 441 -3.84 -34.73 6.28
C MET A 441 -4.22 -35.37 4.93
N LEU A 442 -3.54 -36.43 4.53
CA LEU A 442 -3.79 -37.12 3.25
C LEU A 442 -5.11 -37.89 3.22
N GLN A 443 -5.72 -38.17 4.37
CA GLN A 443 -6.99 -38.91 4.50
C GLN A 443 -8.21 -38.00 4.67
N GLN A 444 -8.09 -36.68 4.49
CA GLN A 444 -9.21 -35.74 4.66
C GLN A 444 -10.18 -35.78 3.47
N ASP A 445 -11.46 -35.97 3.74
CA ASP A 445 -12.52 -36.03 2.72
C ASP A 445 -12.88 -34.67 2.12
N SER A 446 -12.66 -33.59 2.88
CA SER A 446 -12.96 -32.21 2.49
C SER A 446 -11.76 -31.32 2.79
N ILE A 447 -11.29 -30.61 1.77
CA ILE A 447 -10.04 -29.85 1.82
C ILE A 447 -10.32 -28.40 1.45
N THR A 448 -10.02 -27.50 2.38
CA THR A 448 -9.94 -26.07 2.08
C THR A 448 -8.55 -25.77 1.54
N THR A 449 -8.46 -25.35 0.28
CA THR A 449 -7.19 -25.02 -0.37
C THR A 449 -6.57 -23.75 0.19
N VAL A 450 -5.24 -23.69 0.18
CA VAL A 450 -4.44 -22.55 0.63
C VAL A 450 -3.71 -21.92 -0.56
N ASP A 451 -3.57 -20.59 -0.57
CA ASP A 451 -2.77 -19.89 -1.59
C ASP A 451 -1.27 -20.10 -1.31
N TRP A 452 -0.47 -20.26 -2.36
CA TRP A 452 0.98 -20.40 -2.21
C TRP A 452 1.60 -19.14 -1.59
N THR A 453 0.99 -17.96 -1.75
CA THR A 453 1.47 -16.73 -1.12
C THR A 453 1.50 -16.84 0.40
N ASP A 454 0.52 -17.52 0.99
CA ASP A 454 0.42 -17.71 2.44
C ASP A 454 1.49 -18.67 2.98
N LEU A 455 1.96 -19.58 2.12
CA LEU A 455 3.06 -20.50 2.43
C LEU A 455 4.42 -19.78 2.42
N MET A 456 4.54 -18.71 1.64
CA MET A 456 5.79 -17.94 1.49
C MET A 456 5.98 -16.86 2.55
N THR A 457 4.89 -16.35 3.15
CA THR A 457 4.94 -15.32 4.19
C THR A 457 5.41 -15.84 5.55
N ASN A 458 5.38 -17.15 5.78
CA ASN A 458 5.70 -17.79 7.05
C ASN A 458 6.88 -18.79 6.96
N GLN A 459 7.38 -19.22 8.12
CA GLN A 459 8.28 -20.38 8.17
C GLN A 459 7.51 -21.67 7.90
N PHE A 460 7.37 -22.04 6.62
CA PHE A 460 6.86 -23.36 6.24
C PHE A 460 7.96 -24.43 6.31
N PRO A 461 7.71 -25.60 6.94
CA PRO A 461 8.66 -26.69 7.02
C PRO A 461 8.77 -27.42 5.66
N THR A 462 9.91 -27.29 4.97
CA THR A 462 10.23 -28.04 3.75
C THR A 462 10.68 -29.48 4.03
N GLY A 463 10.73 -29.87 5.30
CA GLY A 463 11.36 -31.12 5.75
C GLY A 463 12.89 -31.06 5.71
N TYR A 464 13.49 -29.87 5.63
CA TYR A 464 14.95 -29.67 5.59
C TYR A 464 15.68 -30.44 6.69
N HIS A 465 15.20 -30.39 7.93
CA HIS A 465 15.86 -31.01 9.08
C HIS A 465 15.87 -32.54 9.04
N LEU A 466 15.08 -33.18 8.17
CA LEU A 466 15.11 -34.64 8.04
C LEU A 466 16.47 -35.16 7.55
N ILE A 467 17.24 -34.34 6.81
CA ILE A 467 18.57 -34.70 6.30
C ILE A 467 19.55 -35.09 7.42
N SER A 468 19.37 -34.53 8.62
CA SER A 468 20.22 -34.80 9.77
C SER A 468 19.82 -36.10 10.49
N HIS A 469 18.62 -36.63 10.25
CA HIS A 469 18.14 -37.85 10.89
C HIS A 469 18.80 -39.09 10.23
N PRO A 470 19.29 -40.09 10.99
CA PRO A 470 19.96 -41.29 10.47
C PRO A 470 19.02 -42.30 9.77
N HIS A 471 18.08 -41.86 8.95
CA HIS A 471 17.04 -42.70 8.37
C HIS A 471 16.71 -42.32 6.94
N ASN A 472 16.17 -43.26 6.17
CA ASN A 472 15.66 -42.99 4.83
C ASN A 472 14.43 -42.05 4.92
N ASN A 473 14.51 -40.89 4.27
CA ASN A 473 13.51 -39.82 4.33
C ASN A 473 12.48 -39.86 3.20
N ASN A 474 12.67 -40.72 2.20
CA ASN A 474 11.88 -40.75 0.97
C ASN A 474 10.38 -40.80 1.22
N GLN A 475 9.93 -41.70 2.10
CA GLN A 475 8.50 -41.84 2.40
C GLN A 475 7.91 -40.58 3.04
N LEU A 476 8.61 -39.94 3.99
CA LEU A 476 8.13 -38.74 4.66
C LEU A 476 8.12 -37.54 3.71
N LYS A 477 9.17 -37.39 2.88
CA LYS A 477 9.27 -36.32 1.89
C LYS A 477 8.19 -36.44 0.80
N GLN A 478 7.91 -37.65 0.31
CA GLN A 478 6.80 -37.89 -0.64
C GLN A 478 5.43 -37.56 -0.02
N LYS A 479 5.20 -37.94 1.25
CA LYS A 479 3.95 -37.57 1.95
C LYS A 479 3.82 -36.06 2.11
N LEU A 480 4.89 -35.36 2.49
CA LEU A 480 4.92 -33.90 2.61
C LEU A 480 4.62 -33.22 1.26
N ALA A 481 5.27 -33.66 0.19
CA ALA A 481 5.04 -33.13 -1.15
C ALA A 481 3.60 -33.41 -1.63
N THR A 482 3.07 -34.61 -1.39
CA THR A 482 1.69 -34.97 -1.76
C THR A 482 0.68 -34.12 -1.00
N MET A 483 0.90 -33.86 0.29
CA MET A 483 0.07 -32.97 1.08
C MET A 483 0.08 -31.55 0.49
N LEU A 484 1.26 -31.02 0.14
CA LEU A 484 1.36 -29.70 -0.50
C LEU A 484 0.62 -29.64 -1.84
N GLU A 485 0.76 -30.66 -2.70
CA GLU A 485 0.03 -30.75 -3.96
C GLU A 485 -1.49 -30.80 -3.79
N MET A 486 -1.96 -31.37 -2.67
CA MET A 486 -3.37 -31.55 -2.35
C MET A 486 -3.99 -30.27 -1.78
N TYR A 487 -3.30 -29.60 -0.87
CA TYR A 487 -3.80 -28.40 -0.18
C TYR A 487 -3.47 -27.10 -0.92
N ALA A 488 -2.42 -27.06 -1.75
CA ALA A 488 -2.03 -25.92 -2.56
C ALA A 488 -1.94 -26.32 -4.05
N PRO A 489 -3.07 -26.66 -4.71
CA PRO A 489 -3.07 -27.13 -6.10
C PRO A 489 -2.59 -26.07 -7.11
N SER A 490 -2.55 -24.80 -6.72
CA SER A 490 -1.94 -23.70 -7.47
C SER A 490 -0.45 -23.92 -7.76
N LEU A 491 0.27 -24.69 -6.92
CA LEU A 491 1.66 -25.07 -7.13
C LEU A 491 1.84 -25.97 -8.37
N LYS A 492 0.83 -26.78 -8.71
CA LYS A 492 0.86 -27.68 -9.88
C LYS A 492 0.35 -27.02 -11.15
N THR A 493 -0.57 -26.06 -11.01
CA THR A 493 -1.35 -25.59 -12.15
C THR A 493 -0.60 -24.53 -12.92
N PRO A 494 -0.37 -24.71 -14.23
CA PRO A 494 0.15 -23.68 -15.11
C PRO A 494 -0.89 -22.62 -15.46
N SER A 495 -1.85 -22.33 -14.56
CA SER A 495 -2.94 -21.36 -14.79
C SER A 495 -2.43 -19.93 -15.06
N PHE A 496 -1.15 -19.68 -14.81
CA PHE A 496 -0.42 -18.44 -15.10
C PHE A 496 0.03 -18.32 -16.58
N LEU A 497 -0.17 -19.35 -17.41
CA LEU A 497 0.36 -19.39 -18.78
C LEU A 497 -0.62 -18.86 -19.83
N GLY A 498 -0.36 -17.65 -20.29
CA GLY A 498 -0.66 -17.30 -21.68
C GLY A 498 0.18 -18.19 -22.59
N ARG A 499 -0.45 -19.12 -23.31
CA ARG A 499 0.22 -20.09 -24.18
C ARG A 499 1.13 -19.37 -25.19
N SER A 500 2.44 -19.54 -25.05
CA SER A 500 3.37 -19.46 -26.17
C SER A 500 4.52 -20.42 -25.90
N TYR A 501 4.42 -21.63 -26.44
CA TYR A 501 5.56 -22.51 -26.59
C TYR A 501 6.35 -22.05 -27.83
N SER A 502 7.68 -22.23 -27.81
CA SER A 502 8.51 -22.08 -29.01
C SER A 502 7.89 -22.84 -30.18
N THR A 503 7.71 -22.16 -31.32
CA THR A 503 7.25 -22.76 -32.58
C THR A 503 8.33 -23.56 -33.29
N ILE A 504 9.57 -23.54 -32.81
CA ILE A 504 10.69 -24.30 -33.37
C ILE A 504 10.74 -25.70 -32.73
N PRO A 505 10.60 -26.79 -33.52
CA PRO A 505 10.82 -28.14 -33.07
C PRO A 505 12.20 -28.31 -32.40
N ARG A 506 12.25 -28.96 -31.23
CA ARG A 506 13.47 -29.17 -30.44
C ARG A 506 14.62 -29.81 -31.24
N GLU A 507 14.28 -30.71 -32.16
CA GLU A 507 15.22 -31.42 -33.04
C GLU A 507 15.98 -30.50 -34.02
N LEU A 508 15.50 -29.27 -34.22
CA LEU A 508 16.14 -28.27 -35.09
C LEU A 508 17.03 -27.29 -34.32
N ARG A 509 17.18 -27.44 -32.99
CA ARG A 509 18.08 -26.61 -32.19
C ARG A 509 19.50 -27.15 -32.26
N HIS A 510 20.46 -26.27 -32.56
CA HIS A 510 21.88 -26.61 -32.57
C HIS A 510 22.49 -26.76 -31.17
N ARG A 511 21.83 -26.22 -30.13
CA ARG A 511 22.30 -26.24 -28.73
C ARG A 511 21.17 -26.59 -27.78
N SER A 512 21.49 -27.35 -26.73
CA SER A 512 20.54 -27.66 -25.66
C SER A 512 20.45 -26.51 -24.67
N ARG A 513 19.23 -26.16 -24.25
CA ARG A 513 18.99 -25.10 -23.27
C ARG A 513 18.91 -25.68 -21.87
N ILE A 514 19.86 -25.31 -21.03
CA ILE A 514 19.94 -25.76 -19.64
C ILE A 514 19.77 -24.59 -18.69
N GLY A 515 18.84 -24.71 -17.74
CA GLY A 515 18.59 -23.72 -16.70
C GLY A 515 19.00 -24.21 -15.33
N PHE A 516 19.52 -23.30 -14.51
CA PHE A 516 19.83 -23.51 -13.10
C PHE A 516 19.02 -22.53 -12.26
N VAL A 517 18.30 -23.03 -11.24
CA VAL A 517 17.66 -22.20 -10.21
C VAL A 517 18.53 -22.29 -8.96
N ALA A 518 19.12 -21.17 -8.57
CA ALA A 518 20.00 -21.09 -7.40
C ALA A 518 19.86 -19.72 -6.70
N GLU A 519 19.98 -19.70 -5.39
CA GLU A 519 20.02 -18.46 -4.60
C GLU A 519 21.43 -17.86 -4.53
N ASP A 520 22.43 -18.74 -4.43
CA ASP A 520 23.84 -18.41 -4.18
C ASP A 520 24.78 -18.68 -5.36
N SER A 521 26.02 -18.21 -5.22
CA SER A 521 27.07 -18.33 -6.23
C SER A 521 27.68 -19.74 -6.38
N HIS A 522 27.25 -20.72 -5.58
CA HIS A 522 27.89 -22.05 -5.54
C HIS A 522 27.77 -22.82 -6.87
N VAL A 523 26.79 -22.49 -7.72
CA VAL A 523 26.66 -23.06 -9.08
C VAL A 523 27.48 -22.33 -10.14
N LEU A 524 28.10 -21.18 -9.83
CA LEU A 524 28.75 -20.34 -10.87
C LEU A 524 29.95 -21.02 -11.51
N ASP A 525 30.78 -21.72 -10.76
CA ASP A 525 31.95 -22.44 -11.30
C ASP A 525 31.53 -23.58 -12.22
N LEU A 526 30.46 -24.31 -11.85
CA LEU A 526 29.88 -25.36 -12.68
C LEU A 526 29.33 -24.79 -13.99
N VAL A 527 28.52 -23.73 -13.87
CA VAL A 527 27.89 -23.07 -15.02
C VAL A 527 28.95 -22.48 -15.97
N HIS A 528 30.04 -21.93 -15.43
CA HIS A 528 31.18 -21.45 -16.22
C HIS A 528 31.88 -22.58 -16.99
N ALA A 529 31.97 -23.78 -16.42
CA ALA A 529 32.69 -24.91 -17.00
C ALA A 529 31.94 -25.64 -18.12
N LEU A 530 30.65 -25.34 -18.34
CA LEU A 530 29.84 -25.99 -19.37
C LEU A 530 30.28 -25.58 -20.79
N ASP A 531 30.27 -26.56 -21.70
CA ASP A 531 30.66 -26.36 -23.09
C ASP A 531 29.67 -25.44 -23.83
N GLN A 532 30.14 -24.24 -24.15
CA GLN A 532 29.40 -23.19 -24.84
C GLN A 532 29.04 -23.55 -26.29
N SER A 533 29.71 -24.54 -26.89
CA SER A 533 29.36 -24.99 -28.24
C SER A 533 28.13 -25.90 -28.25
N SER A 534 27.88 -26.59 -27.13
CA SER A 534 26.80 -27.57 -26.96
C SER A 534 25.59 -27.01 -26.19
N PHE A 535 25.80 -26.06 -25.28
CA PHE A 535 24.76 -25.59 -24.36
C PHE A 535 24.54 -24.07 -24.40
N ASP A 536 23.26 -23.68 -24.37
CA ASP A 536 22.82 -22.34 -24.00
C ASP A 536 22.40 -22.37 -22.52
N VAL A 537 23.15 -21.67 -21.66
CA VAL A 537 23.00 -21.80 -20.20
C VAL A 537 22.26 -20.61 -19.61
N PHE A 538 21.27 -20.89 -18.76
CA PHE A 538 20.46 -19.90 -18.04
C PHE A 538 20.67 -20.05 -16.54
N LEU A 539 20.90 -18.95 -15.84
CA LEU A 539 20.92 -18.90 -14.38
C LEU A 539 19.78 -18.01 -13.88
N PHE A 540 18.86 -18.61 -13.14
CA PHE A 540 17.69 -17.99 -12.55
C PHE A 540 17.95 -17.72 -11.07
N THR A 541 17.85 -16.45 -10.65
CA THR A 541 18.10 -16.03 -9.27
C THR A 541 16.97 -15.12 -8.78
N VAL A 542 16.50 -15.26 -7.54
CA VAL A 542 15.52 -14.33 -6.94
C VAL A 542 16.16 -12.95 -6.76
N SER A 543 15.47 -11.88 -7.19
CA SER A 543 16.10 -10.58 -7.41
C SER A 543 16.84 -9.99 -6.19
N SER A 544 18.00 -9.38 -6.47
CA SER A 544 18.90 -8.58 -5.62
C SER A 544 20.10 -9.26 -4.95
N SER A 545 20.45 -10.50 -5.31
CA SER A 545 21.66 -11.12 -4.73
C SER A 545 22.96 -10.64 -5.38
N ALA A 546 24.03 -10.66 -4.59
CA ALA A 546 25.41 -10.46 -5.00
C ALA A 546 25.80 -11.28 -6.25
N ALA A 547 25.08 -12.35 -6.59
CA ALA A 547 25.29 -13.16 -7.79
C ALA A 547 25.26 -12.34 -9.10
N ALA A 548 24.38 -11.35 -9.25
CA ALA A 548 24.35 -10.51 -10.45
C ALA A 548 25.56 -9.56 -10.57
N ASN A 549 26.19 -9.22 -9.44
CA ASN A 549 27.43 -8.43 -9.39
C ASN A 549 28.65 -9.34 -9.58
N VAL A 550 28.68 -10.52 -8.95
CA VAL A 550 29.73 -11.54 -9.11
C VAL A 550 29.77 -12.06 -10.55
N ALA A 551 28.62 -12.33 -11.17
CA ALA A 551 28.51 -12.70 -12.58
C ALA A 551 29.10 -11.65 -13.54
N ARG A 552 28.85 -10.36 -13.26
CA ARG A 552 29.45 -9.25 -14.00
C ARG A 552 30.96 -9.18 -13.80
N GLN A 553 31.45 -9.46 -12.58
CA GLN A 553 32.88 -9.52 -12.27
C GLN A 553 33.59 -10.70 -12.93
N LEU A 554 32.92 -11.86 -13.04
CA LEU A 554 33.44 -13.08 -13.66
C LEU A 554 33.41 -13.05 -15.20
N GLY A 555 32.81 -12.03 -15.82
CA GLY A 555 32.82 -11.89 -17.29
C GLY A 555 32.06 -12.98 -18.04
N LEU A 556 31.06 -13.61 -17.40
CA LEU A 556 30.27 -14.73 -17.91
C LEU A 556 29.31 -14.34 -19.05
N ARG A 557 29.83 -13.91 -20.19
CA ARG A 557 29.04 -13.41 -21.34
C ARG A 557 28.16 -14.46 -22.02
N HIS A 558 28.43 -15.75 -21.79
CA HIS A 558 27.73 -16.87 -22.41
C HIS A 558 26.59 -17.42 -21.53
N VAL A 559 26.42 -16.90 -20.32
CA VAL A 559 25.37 -17.32 -19.37
C VAL A 559 24.27 -16.26 -19.36
N HIS A 560 23.04 -16.71 -19.56
CA HIS A 560 21.86 -15.85 -19.50
C HIS A 560 21.40 -15.71 -18.04
N PHE A 561 21.71 -14.58 -17.42
CA PHE A 561 21.22 -14.27 -16.08
C PHE A 561 19.80 -13.73 -16.13
N VAL A 562 18.90 -14.38 -15.40
CA VAL A 562 17.48 -14.02 -15.36
C VAL A 562 17.10 -13.75 -13.91
N ALA A 563 16.80 -12.49 -13.61
CA ALA A 563 16.30 -12.09 -12.30
C ALA A 563 14.82 -12.48 -12.20
N LEU A 564 14.50 -13.33 -11.23
CA LEU A 564 13.16 -13.81 -10.99
C LEU A 564 12.36 -12.77 -10.21
N PRO A 565 11.11 -12.49 -10.62
CA PRO A 565 10.24 -11.57 -9.88
C PRO A 565 9.92 -12.08 -8.47
N ALA A 566 9.39 -11.20 -7.63
CA ALA A 566 8.89 -11.62 -6.33
C ALA A 566 7.71 -12.60 -6.49
N GLY A 567 7.81 -13.75 -5.83
CA GLY A 567 6.75 -14.77 -5.82
C GLY A 567 6.99 -15.98 -6.73
N VAL A 568 6.39 -17.11 -6.36
CA VAL A 568 6.56 -18.41 -7.06
C VAL A 568 5.86 -18.39 -8.42
N GLY A 569 4.60 -17.94 -8.50
CA GLY A 569 3.81 -17.92 -9.73
C GLY A 569 4.42 -17.06 -10.86
N PRO A 570 4.70 -15.76 -10.62
CA PRO A 570 5.35 -14.90 -11.62
C PRO A 570 6.71 -15.45 -12.10
N SER A 571 7.43 -16.12 -11.21
CA SER A 571 8.75 -16.67 -11.51
C SER A 571 8.70 -17.98 -12.30
N ALA A 572 7.71 -18.82 -12.03
CA ALA A 572 7.37 -19.96 -12.86
C ALA A 572 7.10 -19.51 -14.31
N VAL A 573 6.31 -18.44 -14.49
CA VAL A 573 6.04 -17.85 -15.81
C VAL A 573 7.33 -17.35 -16.46
N GLU A 574 8.19 -16.65 -15.71
CA GLU A 574 9.44 -16.13 -16.25
C GLU A 574 10.38 -17.25 -16.72
N ILE A 575 10.62 -18.28 -15.89
CA ILE A 575 11.45 -19.44 -16.27
C ILE A 575 10.91 -20.11 -17.54
N GLN A 576 9.60 -20.31 -17.60
CA GLN A 576 8.99 -21.01 -18.73
C GLN A 576 9.13 -20.27 -20.06
N ARG A 577 9.25 -18.92 -20.06
CA ARG A 577 9.49 -18.13 -21.29
C ARG A 577 10.79 -18.48 -22.00
N HIS A 578 11.75 -19.08 -21.29
CA HIS A 578 13.04 -19.46 -21.86
C HIS A 578 13.02 -20.81 -22.59
N ASP A 579 11.93 -21.58 -22.46
CA ASP A 579 11.69 -22.86 -23.14
C ASP A 579 12.88 -23.82 -23.05
N LEU A 580 13.22 -24.16 -21.81
CA LEU A 580 14.37 -24.98 -21.43
C LEU A 580 14.15 -26.45 -21.77
N ASP A 581 15.25 -27.13 -22.11
CA ASP A 581 15.26 -28.58 -22.30
C ASP A 581 15.44 -29.29 -20.95
N VAL A 582 16.34 -28.76 -20.11
CA VAL A 582 16.65 -29.25 -18.76
C VAL A 582 16.59 -28.08 -17.77
N LEU A 583 15.94 -28.29 -16.62
CA LEU A 583 15.96 -27.35 -15.49
C LEU A 583 16.50 -28.04 -14.24
N ILE A 584 17.55 -27.48 -13.66
CA ILE A 584 18.23 -27.99 -12.48
C ILE A 584 17.94 -27.06 -11.31
N TYR A 585 17.39 -27.60 -10.22
CA TYR A 585 17.22 -26.89 -8.97
C TYR A 585 18.41 -27.19 -8.06
N ALA A 586 19.21 -26.17 -7.77
CA ALA A 586 20.41 -26.29 -6.97
C ALA A 586 20.08 -26.57 -5.49
N ASP A 587 19.09 -25.84 -4.96
CA ASP A 587 18.82 -25.76 -3.52
C ASP A 587 17.46 -26.38 -3.13
N VAL A 588 16.96 -27.35 -3.90
CA VAL A 588 15.60 -27.88 -3.68
C VAL A 588 15.47 -28.62 -2.35
N GLY A 589 14.68 -28.06 -1.44
CA GLY A 589 14.49 -28.60 -0.09
C GLY A 589 15.22 -27.81 0.99
N ALA A 590 16.39 -27.23 0.67
CA ALA A 590 17.11 -26.28 1.51
C ALA A 590 16.50 -24.88 1.50
N ASN A 591 16.12 -24.42 0.31
CA ASN A 591 15.45 -23.14 0.13
C ASN A 591 13.93 -23.35 -0.12
N LYS A 592 13.09 -22.55 0.56
CA LYS A 592 11.62 -22.64 0.41
C LYS A 592 11.17 -22.31 -1.00
N TRP A 593 11.76 -21.28 -1.59
CA TRP A 593 11.38 -20.74 -2.87
C TRP A 593 11.66 -21.75 -3.99
N SER A 594 12.85 -22.34 -4.03
CA SER A 594 13.19 -23.43 -4.96
C SER A 594 12.31 -24.67 -4.72
N TYR A 595 12.02 -25.00 -3.45
CA TYR A 595 11.16 -26.13 -3.10
C TYR A 595 9.75 -25.96 -3.68
N PHE A 596 9.08 -24.82 -3.43
CA PHE A 596 7.73 -24.58 -3.95
C PHE A 596 7.69 -24.43 -5.47
N LEU A 597 8.71 -23.80 -6.08
CA LEU A 597 8.79 -23.68 -7.54
C LEU A 597 8.91 -25.04 -8.22
N SER A 598 9.61 -26.00 -7.59
CA SER A 598 9.87 -27.32 -8.18
C SER A 598 8.62 -28.18 -8.38
N PHE A 599 7.48 -27.86 -7.73
CA PHE A 599 6.19 -28.51 -7.96
C PHE A 599 5.61 -28.24 -9.35
N ALA A 600 5.99 -27.13 -9.97
CA ALA A 600 5.63 -26.84 -11.35
C ALA A 600 6.58 -27.57 -12.31
N LYS A 601 6.02 -28.22 -13.34
CA LYS A 601 6.80 -28.82 -14.42
C LYS A 601 7.13 -27.75 -15.47
N LEU A 602 8.23 -27.03 -15.26
CA LEU A 602 8.65 -25.88 -16.06
C LEU A 602 9.57 -26.24 -17.24
N ALA A 603 10.21 -27.42 -17.18
CA ALA A 603 10.96 -28.02 -18.29
C ALA A 603 10.63 -29.52 -18.40
N PRO A 604 10.77 -30.15 -19.58
CA PRO A 604 10.47 -31.57 -19.73
C PRO A 604 11.39 -32.49 -18.94
N VAL A 605 12.64 -32.09 -18.72
CA VAL A 605 13.53 -32.72 -17.76
C VAL A 605 13.77 -31.75 -16.61
N GLN A 606 13.45 -32.16 -15.39
CA GLN A 606 13.80 -31.43 -14.18
C GLN A 606 14.66 -32.29 -13.27
N ALA A 607 15.69 -31.70 -12.67
CA ALA A 607 16.56 -32.40 -11.74
C ALA A 607 16.83 -31.61 -10.46
N ALA A 608 16.96 -32.32 -9.35
CA ALA A 608 17.56 -31.83 -8.12
C ALA A 608 19.09 -31.97 -8.20
N TRP A 609 19.83 -31.08 -7.56
CA TRP A 609 21.29 -31.14 -7.50
C TRP A 609 21.75 -31.48 -6.07
N ALA A 610 22.34 -32.67 -5.89
CA ALA A 610 22.64 -33.20 -4.55
C ALA A 610 23.67 -32.36 -3.76
N LEU A 611 24.51 -31.54 -4.41
CA LEU A 611 25.45 -30.66 -3.70
C LEU A 611 24.77 -29.53 -2.92
N GLY A 612 23.58 -29.06 -3.34
CA GLY A 612 22.88 -27.99 -2.62
C GLY A 612 21.89 -28.51 -1.58
N TYR A 613 21.38 -29.72 -1.74
CA TYR A 613 20.61 -30.44 -0.72
C TYR A 613 20.72 -31.95 -0.96
N SER A 614 21.45 -32.64 -0.08
CA SER A 614 21.81 -34.05 -0.25
C SER A 614 20.79 -35.00 0.40
N ASP A 615 19.52 -34.85 -0.01
CA ASP A 615 18.40 -35.72 0.34
C ASP A 615 17.32 -35.64 -0.77
N THR A 616 16.39 -36.59 -0.79
CA THR A 616 15.27 -36.62 -1.74
C THR A 616 14.36 -35.40 -1.59
N SER A 617 13.90 -34.80 -2.70
CA SER A 617 12.92 -33.71 -2.61
C SER A 617 11.53 -34.23 -2.25
N GLY A 618 11.19 -35.46 -2.66
CA GLY A 618 9.83 -36.01 -2.61
C GLY A 618 8.88 -35.45 -3.68
N VAL A 619 9.33 -34.50 -4.50
CA VAL A 619 8.49 -33.75 -5.45
C VAL A 619 8.38 -34.49 -6.77
N ARG A 620 7.15 -34.88 -7.14
CA ARG A 620 6.87 -35.70 -8.33
C ARG A 620 7.25 -35.04 -9.67
N ALA A 621 7.34 -33.71 -9.71
CA ALA A 621 7.72 -32.99 -10.92
C ALA A 621 9.25 -32.98 -11.19
N ILE A 622 10.05 -33.47 -10.24
CA ILE A 622 11.50 -33.66 -10.41
C ILE A 622 11.77 -35.10 -10.86
N ASP A 623 12.44 -35.26 -12.00
CA ASP A 623 12.66 -36.57 -12.61
C ASP A 623 13.95 -37.23 -12.09
N TYR A 624 14.99 -36.42 -11.90
CA TYR A 624 16.33 -36.90 -11.57
C TYR A 624 16.91 -36.20 -10.34
N VAL A 625 17.79 -36.88 -9.62
CA VAL A 625 18.73 -36.25 -8.70
C VAL A 625 20.13 -36.42 -9.27
N VAL A 626 20.82 -35.31 -9.53
CA VAL A 626 22.21 -35.34 -10.00
C VAL A 626 23.12 -35.51 -8.79
N THR A 627 23.88 -36.60 -8.79
CA THR A 627 24.61 -37.13 -7.63
C THR A 627 26.00 -37.63 -8.06
N SER A 628 26.83 -38.06 -7.11
CA SER A 628 28.14 -38.65 -7.32
C SER A 628 28.09 -40.16 -7.26
N GLU A 629 28.88 -40.85 -8.10
CA GLU A 629 29.07 -42.31 -8.04
C GLU A 629 29.61 -42.84 -6.68
N TYR A 630 30.04 -41.94 -5.80
CA TYR A 630 30.56 -42.22 -4.46
C TYR A 630 29.63 -41.79 -3.32
N GLU A 631 28.49 -41.17 -3.60
CA GLU A 631 27.59 -40.65 -2.55
C GLU A 631 26.93 -41.79 -1.75
N TYR A 632 26.55 -42.88 -2.43
CA TYR A 632 26.02 -44.09 -1.80
C TYR A 632 26.68 -45.35 -2.38
N PRO A 633 27.23 -46.26 -1.55
CA PRO A 633 27.84 -47.52 -2.02
C PRO A 633 26.84 -48.42 -2.77
N ASP A 634 25.57 -48.34 -2.38
CA ASP A 634 24.44 -48.99 -3.02
C ASP A 634 23.44 -47.90 -3.42
N PHE A 635 23.35 -47.56 -4.71
CA PHE A 635 22.30 -46.70 -5.26
C PHE A 635 20.94 -47.42 -5.19
N ASP A 636 20.50 -47.74 -3.99
CA ASP A 636 19.18 -48.29 -3.77
C ASP A 636 18.16 -47.18 -4.07
N ARG A 637 17.34 -47.42 -5.10
CA ARG A 637 16.23 -46.53 -5.51
C ARG A 637 15.27 -46.24 -4.36
N GLN A 638 15.36 -46.95 -3.25
CA GLN A 638 14.57 -46.71 -2.05
C GLN A 638 14.86 -45.34 -1.39
N HIS A 639 16.04 -44.74 -1.56
CA HIS A 639 16.40 -43.47 -0.88
C HIS A 639 15.88 -42.21 -1.57
N TYR A 640 15.64 -42.27 -2.88
CA TYR A 640 15.19 -41.12 -3.67
C TYR A 640 13.80 -41.35 -4.26
N SER A 641 13.03 -40.27 -4.38
CA SER A 641 11.79 -40.29 -5.16
C SER A 641 12.08 -40.14 -6.65
N GLU A 642 13.15 -39.41 -6.94
CA GLU A 642 13.74 -39.14 -8.23
C GLU A 642 14.64 -40.31 -8.68
N THR A 643 14.96 -40.34 -9.97
CA THR A 643 15.95 -41.29 -10.49
C THR A 643 17.37 -40.75 -10.25
N PRO A 644 18.25 -41.45 -9.52
CA PRO A 644 19.64 -41.02 -9.36
C PRO A 644 20.39 -40.99 -10.69
N PHE A 645 21.05 -39.88 -10.98
CA PHE A 645 21.95 -39.70 -12.13
C PHE A 645 23.36 -39.44 -11.61
N ALA A 646 24.14 -40.51 -11.50
CA ALA A 646 25.50 -40.48 -10.96
C ALA A 646 26.51 -39.94 -11.99
N LEU A 647 27.13 -38.80 -11.68
CA LEU A 647 28.24 -38.24 -12.44
C LEU A 647 29.55 -38.92 -12.02
N LYS A 648 30.32 -39.33 -13.03
CA LYS A 648 31.64 -39.93 -12.82
C LYS A 648 32.67 -38.88 -12.41
N GLY A 649 33.48 -39.17 -11.41
CA GLY A 649 34.54 -38.28 -10.92
C GLY A 649 34.05 -37.05 -10.15
N LEU A 650 32.75 -36.96 -9.83
CA LEU A 650 32.25 -35.94 -8.91
C LEU A 650 32.65 -36.34 -7.49
N GLY A 651 33.41 -35.48 -6.80
CA GLY A 651 33.94 -35.75 -5.45
C GLY A 651 32.92 -35.48 -4.34
N LEU A 652 31.71 -36.05 -4.42
CA LEU A 652 30.73 -35.94 -3.35
C LEU A 652 30.60 -37.29 -2.62
N TYR A 653 30.77 -37.24 -1.31
CA TYR A 653 30.76 -38.38 -0.39
C TYR A 653 29.95 -37.98 0.85
N GLN A 654 28.84 -38.67 1.10
CA GLN A 654 28.00 -38.43 2.27
C GLN A 654 27.89 -39.72 3.08
N THR A 655 28.18 -39.65 4.38
CA THR A 655 27.94 -40.76 5.30
C THR A 655 26.66 -40.53 6.07
N GLN A 656 25.98 -41.61 6.45
CA GLN A 656 24.81 -41.54 7.33
C GLN A 656 25.18 -40.77 8.61
N SER A 657 24.42 -39.73 8.91
CA SER A 657 24.69 -38.85 10.06
C SER A 657 24.56 -39.66 11.35
N MET A 658 25.67 -39.98 12.01
CA MET A 658 25.63 -40.72 13.28
C MET A 658 25.33 -39.75 14.42
N ALA A 659 24.51 -40.18 15.38
CA ALA A 659 24.35 -39.42 16.62
C ALA A 659 25.76 -39.20 17.23
N PRO A 660 26.13 -37.95 17.60
CA PRO A 660 27.47 -37.66 18.06
C PRO A 660 27.78 -38.47 19.33
N ASN A 661 28.65 -39.48 19.20
CA ASN A 661 29.30 -40.09 20.35
C ASN A 661 30.32 -39.08 20.87
N THR A 662 30.12 -38.53 22.06
CA THR A 662 31.12 -37.67 22.71
C THR A 662 32.34 -38.50 23.08
N THR A 663 33.23 -38.68 22.12
CA THR A 663 34.57 -39.20 22.32
C THR A 663 35.52 -38.03 22.10
N THR A 664 35.95 -37.40 23.18
CA THR A 664 36.93 -36.32 23.12
C THR A 664 38.30 -36.90 22.82
N TYR A 665 38.74 -36.79 21.56
CA TYR A 665 40.11 -37.14 21.19
C TYR A 665 41.04 -35.96 21.51
N PRO A 666 42.13 -36.16 22.27
CA PRO A 666 43.16 -35.14 22.36
C PRO A 666 43.81 -34.98 20.98
N LEU A 667 43.48 -33.89 20.28
CA LEU A 667 44.02 -33.57 18.96
C LEU A 667 45.50 -33.17 19.10
N THR A 668 46.40 -34.12 18.93
CA THR A 668 47.85 -33.92 19.16
C THR A 668 48.63 -33.60 17.89
N SER A 669 48.12 -33.92 16.68
CA SER A 669 48.77 -33.58 15.41
C SER A 669 47.84 -33.73 14.18
N ARG A 670 48.18 -33.09 13.05
CA ARG A 670 47.48 -33.28 11.76
C ARG A 670 47.43 -34.75 11.30
N ALA A 671 48.48 -35.51 11.57
CA ALA A 671 48.53 -36.93 11.22
C ALA A 671 47.56 -37.77 12.06
N HIS A 672 47.40 -37.43 13.35
CA HIS A 672 46.44 -38.07 14.25
C HIS A 672 45.00 -37.76 13.81
N ILE A 673 44.71 -36.51 13.44
CA ILE A 673 43.40 -36.12 12.89
C ILE A 673 43.09 -36.88 11.60
N ARG A 674 44.06 -36.94 10.67
CA ARG A 674 43.91 -37.72 9.43
C ARG A 674 43.62 -39.19 9.72
N GLN A 675 44.34 -39.78 10.68
CA GLN A 675 44.16 -41.19 11.03
C GLN A 675 42.76 -41.44 11.61
N LEU A 676 42.27 -40.55 12.46
CA LEU A 676 40.91 -40.61 13.00
C LEU A 676 39.87 -40.48 11.89
N LEU A 677 39.98 -39.50 10.99
CA LEU A 677 39.05 -39.34 9.87
C LEU A 677 39.04 -40.56 8.93
N VAL A 678 40.22 -41.10 8.61
CA VAL A 678 40.34 -42.31 7.78
C VAL A 678 39.74 -43.53 8.46
N GLN A 679 39.92 -43.68 9.78
CA GLN A 679 39.34 -44.78 10.55
C GLN A 679 37.82 -44.64 10.69
N GLU A 680 37.34 -43.47 11.08
CA GLU A 680 35.93 -43.22 11.39
C GLU A 680 35.07 -43.29 10.12
N PHE A 681 35.51 -42.61 9.06
CA PHE A 681 34.76 -42.53 7.80
C PHE A 681 35.16 -43.59 6.76
N HIS A 682 36.04 -44.53 7.13
CA HIS A 682 36.49 -45.64 6.28
C HIS A 682 37.06 -45.19 4.91
N LEU A 683 37.70 -44.02 4.87
CA LEU A 683 38.12 -43.37 3.63
C LEU A 683 39.40 -43.98 3.03
N PRO A 684 39.56 -43.99 1.69
CA PRO A 684 40.80 -44.45 1.06
C PRO A 684 42.00 -43.60 1.46
N LYS A 685 43.16 -44.24 1.67
CA LYS A 685 44.41 -43.54 2.05
C LYS A 685 44.89 -42.49 1.04
N SER A 686 44.39 -42.53 -0.20
CA SER A 686 44.69 -41.58 -1.28
C SER A 686 43.93 -40.26 -1.18
N PHE A 687 42.92 -40.13 -0.31
CA PHE A 687 42.14 -38.90 -0.18
C PHE A 687 42.96 -37.79 0.48
N HIS A 688 42.85 -36.58 -0.05
CA HIS A 688 43.45 -35.37 0.51
C HIS A 688 42.37 -34.59 1.25
N PHE A 689 42.63 -34.23 2.52
CA PHE A 689 41.70 -33.45 3.34
C PHE A 689 42.11 -31.98 3.30
N TYR A 690 41.14 -31.11 3.08
CA TYR A 690 41.29 -29.66 3.18
C TYR A 690 40.43 -29.18 4.34
N PHE A 691 41.05 -28.58 5.35
CA PHE A 691 40.31 -27.95 6.44
C PHE A 691 39.95 -26.54 6.01
N VAL A 692 38.66 -26.26 5.86
CA VAL A 692 38.14 -24.91 5.74
C VAL A 692 37.57 -24.53 7.10
N ALA A 693 38.18 -23.55 7.75
CA ALA A 693 37.60 -22.94 8.94
C ALA A 693 36.62 -21.88 8.48
N GLU A 694 35.32 -22.18 8.48
CA GLU A 694 34.29 -21.16 8.34
C GLU A 694 34.08 -20.51 9.71
N VAL A 695 34.39 -19.22 9.81
CA VAL A 695 34.08 -18.42 10.98
C VAL A 695 32.67 -17.88 10.79
N PHE A 696 31.69 -18.56 11.36
CA PHE A 696 30.36 -17.98 11.52
C PHE A 696 30.37 -17.08 12.76
N ASP A 697 29.99 -15.81 12.58
CA ASP A 697 29.89 -14.80 13.67
C ASP A 697 28.74 -15.08 14.67
N LEU A 698 28.18 -16.30 14.65
CA LEU A 698 27.16 -16.77 15.58
C LEU A 698 27.57 -18.17 16.06
N GLY A 699 28.17 -18.23 17.26
CA GLY A 699 28.29 -19.43 18.10
C GLY A 699 28.80 -20.70 17.41
N CYS A 700 30.09 -20.98 17.58
CA CYS A 700 30.80 -22.19 17.17
C CYS A 700 29.95 -23.48 17.00
N GLU A 701 29.55 -23.77 15.77
CA GLU A 701 29.46 -25.15 15.27
C GLU A 701 30.52 -25.31 14.18
N ILE A 702 31.44 -26.26 14.41
CA ILE A 702 32.45 -26.65 13.43
C ILE A 702 31.78 -27.70 12.54
N THR A 703 31.39 -27.31 11.33
CA THR A 703 30.97 -28.26 10.30
C THR A 703 32.22 -28.87 9.66
N TYR A 704 32.34 -30.19 9.66
CA TYR A 704 33.39 -30.89 8.91
C TYR A 704 32.89 -31.12 7.48
N ILE A 705 33.66 -30.67 6.49
CA ILE A 705 33.54 -31.08 5.08
C ILE A 705 34.61 -32.13 4.80
#